data_AF-A0A1E3ZTT5-F1
#
_entry.id   AF-A0A1E3ZTT5-F1
#
_cell.length_a   1.000
_cell.length_b   1.000
_cell.length_c   1.000
_cell.angle_alpha   90.00
_cell.angle_beta   90.00
_cell.angle_gamma   90.00
#
_symmetry.space_group_name_H-M   'P 1'
#
loop_
_entity.id
_entity.type
_entity.pdbx_description
1 polymer ?
#
loop_
_entity_poly.entity_id
_entity_poly.type
_entity_poly.pdbx_seq_one_letter_code
_entity_poly.pdbx_strand_id
1 'polypeptide(L)'
;MVKGIITRACGKVWRNLMYGFTLFLLLMTGLPAGEAHAQNLKFSEDPDAFITELRKLMDNSRNQAYIQSSKGLEAIWNSGLNTTQRQQFISLFRNMAGRGYKPGPALNLVISNLLTVVGQQGDINGFMIALDHAVEQHDQKEMLQALQATQLVLDKKLLYQSNFSKLYLTAGQYRFRYEKPAADAPAGKGSDGWDTPVEDLPVKSAEPLPVLSGLLLDLQNAAFAIVANGDSVSFGPSAGSVALHKGIFVGNGGRFDWRTAGDSSVYVQLADFAFKTATPALKAEKAVIHDSRLKSPVTGTFEYKSVRKPAGRASSGFPRFMSYRNDAVLSGLSEHISYKGGYYLQGHELFSTSLSGEPSEVIVSFQGKPAFKSTSQRFSLSPLKITAELATFTLPMGQDSIYHPGVALNYQDEAGSLHLTRPPKGDFTSLPYIDTYHKMYIWSESARWDFAKGSFQFYMVSGKTEIPLRMESMDFFRKSRLQEMSQEFGFQPLMAAAAYLQQQKKQAFFPDELAKVVKKQPAVVRRMLERLTLEGYFQYNADQDQYSLTRKAVFYIMANVNKADFDNFTLRSVFPSNDNLANASISFKDTLLTIRGVEHFNISDSLRISGKPTDRIVVMGKNRDFTMNGLLQSSNFKFTGRNIKFNYNDFFINMSDMDSITYVPHEKYAKGLGGEVGGNIKYDKAGTFYLSDAKNKSGQQKGVTGSPRIHIPEGVVIHFDQPKRGQWAYPEEVFFSVPELDVGGLDKRDIEFVGEFHSAGILPMIKTALKSMPDTSMGFEHPLPREGIKVYNGKAVVKGPKLFMDYKGLQSEGTLSYLTGQIQADRMVFTKDSLVASGKSARFSEGTLGGVYFPKADLKEFTMKWLPEADSMMLRTQGNAFDFYNGTTKLEGELVLRSKGLFGNGVLKRADSELASDNIQFKKGGFRAGNATLNVNASAQADGVSLLRAKGVDIDFSIDKGIVQLSQNSEGFTSDSSGIELPMANYYTSIGSATWDTKARKITMKSSGEPASFRSLMPEQEGLEFRGTSAVYSVDKKEMTVAGVPFVNSTGLNIVPDKGQVVVDGNGHLAEFKKARIVVDTMGISHRMYNADIKIHSKNSLEGSAIYQYITAGKDTFDIK
;
A
#
# COMPACT_ATOMS: atom_id res chain seq x y z
N MET A 1 -19.18 -58.37 -7.51
CA MET A 1 -18.38 -59.39 -8.25
C MET A 1 -17.23 -59.80 -7.36
N VAL A 2 -17.37 -60.92 -6.64
CA VAL A 2 -16.82 -62.25 -6.97
C VAL A 2 -15.29 -62.32 -6.87
N LYS A 3 -14.80 -62.71 -5.70
CA LYS A 3 -14.09 -63.98 -5.39
C LYS A 3 -13.75 -63.91 -3.89
N GLY A 4 -14.04 -64.87 -3.03
CA GLY A 4 -14.48 -66.24 -3.25
C GLY A 4 -13.64 -67.17 -2.37
N ILE A 5 -14.28 -67.68 -1.31
CA ILE A 5 -14.13 -69.05 -0.82
C ILE A 5 -12.80 -69.38 -0.11
N ILE A 6 -12.82 -69.35 1.23
CA ILE A 6 -12.47 -70.44 2.16
C ILE A 6 -12.82 -69.92 3.57
N THR A 7 -13.98 -70.33 4.10
CA THR A 7 -14.25 -70.66 5.53
C THR A 7 -15.75 -70.94 5.71
N ARG A 8 -16.24 -71.98 5.02
CA ARG A 8 -17.40 -72.75 5.47
C ARG A 8 -16.86 -73.83 6.41
N ALA A 9 -16.75 -73.54 7.71
CA ALA A 9 -16.71 -74.52 8.81
C ALA A 9 -16.28 -73.84 10.12
N CYS A 10 -17.13 -72.98 10.70
CA CYS A 10 -17.09 -72.76 12.17
C CYS A 10 -18.33 -72.04 12.73
N GLY A 11 -19.47 -72.07 12.02
CA GLY A 11 -20.73 -71.46 12.45
C GLY A 11 -21.70 -72.45 13.12
N LYS A 12 -21.20 -73.58 13.63
CA LYS A 12 -22.02 -74.70 14.12
C LYS A 12 -21.57 -75.30 15.46
N VAL A 13 -20.85 -74.51 16.28
CA VAL A 13 -20.38 -74.91 17.63
C VAL A 13 -20.93 -74.01 18.75
N TRP A 14 -21.53 -72.86 18.43
CA TRP A 14 -22.01 -71.88 19.43
C TRP A 14 -23.53 -71.90 19.69
N ARG A 15 -24.24 -72.93 19.22
CA ARG A 15 -25.69 -73.09 19.48
C ARG A 15 -26.09 -74.42 20.13
N ASN A 16 -25.12 -75.29 20.44
CA ASN A 16 -25.33 -76.59 21.10
C ASN A 16 -24.59 -76.75 22.44
N LEU A 17 -23.93 -75.71 22.97
CA LEU A 17 -23.35 -75.73 24.33
C LEU A 17 -24.24 -75.09 25.39
N MET A 18 -25.33 -74.42 25.00
CA MET A 18 -26.28 -73.78 25.92
C MET A 18 -27.53 -74.64 26.23
N TYR A 19 -27.61 -75.86 25.67
CA TYR A 19 -28.67 -76.84 25.96
C TYR A 19 -28.15 -78.16 26.57
N GLY A 20 -26.84 -78.26 26.82
CA GLY A 20 -26.20 -79.39 27.53
C GLY A 20 -25.83 -79.10 28.99
N PHE A 21 -25.95 -77.86 29.46
CA PHE A 21 -25.62 -77.47 30.84
C PHE A 21 -26.83 -77.42 31.78
N THR A 22 -28.05 -77.47 31.22
CA THR A 22 -29.32 -77.39 31.97
C THR A 22 -29.98 -78.76 32.19
N LEU A 23 -29.44 -79.83 31.58
CA LEU A 23 -29.93 -81.21 31.75
C LEU A 23 -28.94 -82.11 32.53
N PHE A 24 -27.74 -81.62 32.86
CA PHE A 24 -26.78 -82.27 33.76
C PHE A 24 -26.91 -81.77 35.22
N LEU A 25 -27.78 -80.78 35.45
CA LEU A 25 -28.05 -80.14 36.74
C LEU A 25 -29.35 -80.64 37.41
N LEU A 26 -29.99 -81.68 36.86
CA LEU A 26 -31.30 -82.19 37.29
C LEU A 26 -31.35 -83.72 37.54
N LEU A 27 -30.19 -84.37 37.65
CA LEU A 27 -30.10 -85.84 37.81
C LEU A 27 -29.03 -86.29 38.83
N MET A 28 -28.85 -85.53 39.91
CA MET A 28 -28.15 -85.93 41.14
C MET A 28 -28.83 -85.33 42.39
N THR A 29 -30.16 -85.29 42.41
CA THR A 29 -30.96 -85.01 43.62
C THR A 29 -31.67 -86.29 44.02
N GLY A 30 -30.95 -87.13 44.77
CA GLY A 30 -31.42 -88.45 45.18
C GLY A 30 -30.39 -89.16 46.04
N LEU A 31 -29.87 -88.47 47.06
CA LEU A 31 -29.16 -89.09 48.18
C LEU A 31 -29.77 -88.53 49.46
N PRO A 32 -30.13 -89.37 50.44
CA PRO A 32 -30.71 -88.92 51.68
C PRO A 32 -29.73 -87.98 52.39
N ALA A 33 -30.26 -86.85 52.84
CA ALA A 33 -29.60 -85.98 53.79
C ALA A 33 -29.25 -86.80 55.03
N GLY A 34 -28.01 -87.26 55.11
CA GLY A 34 -27.40 -87.56 56.39
C GLY A 34 -27.33 -86.24 57.14
N GLU A 35 -28.19 -86.09 58.15
CA GLU A 35 -28.02 -85.12 59.22
C GLU A 35 -26.63 -85.33 59.81
N ALA A 36 -25.63 -84.62 59.26
CA ALA A 36 -24.39 -84.39 59.95
C ALA A 36 -24.76 -83.50 61.13
N HIS A 37 -24.96 -84.12 62.29
CA HIS A 37 -24.99 -83.43 63.57
C HIS A 37 -23.94 -82.32 63.55
N ALA A 38 -24.38 -81.08 63.68
CA ALA A 38 -23.51 -79.99 64.05
C ALA A 38 -22.93 -80.35 65.42
N GLN A 39 -21.74 -80.95 65.45
CA GLN A 39 -20.93 -80.96 66.65
C GLN A 39 -20.61 -79.50 66.94
N ASN A 40 -21.38 -78.90 67.84
CA ASN A 40 -21.00 -77.63 68.46
C ASN A 40 -19.63 -77.87 69.10
N LEU A 41 -18.60 -77.27 68.50
CA LEU A 41 -17.27 -77.26 69.08
C LEU A 41 -17.37 -76.68 70.48
N LYS A 42 -17.00 -77.48 71.49
CA LYS A 42 -16.89 -77.05 72.87
C LYS A 42 -15.45 -77.31 73.30
N PHE A 43 -14.74 -76.25 73.62
CA PHE A 43 -13.40 -76.33 74.19
C PHE A 43 -13.45 -76.09 75.70
N SER A 44 -12.58 -76.78 76.45
CA SER A 44 -12.37 -76.60 77.89
C SER A 44 -11.86 -75.19 78.24
N GLU A 45 -12.20 -74.71 79.44
CA GLU A 45 -11.61 -73.49 80.05
C GLU A 45 -10.24 -73.75 80.69
N ASP A 46 -9.95 -75.02 81.00
CA ASP A 46 -8.66 -75.44 81.54
C ASP A 46 -7.58 -75.42 80.44
N PRO A 47 -6.47 -74.68 80.61
CA PRO A 47 -5.45 -74.52 79.57
C PRO A 47 -4.78 -75.81 79.11
N ASP A 48 -4.57 -76.79 79.99
CA ASP A 48 -3.89 -78.05 79.66
C ASP A 48 -4.83 -79.01 78.91
N ALA A 49 -6.11 -79.05 79.29
CA ALA A 49 -7.15 -79.75 78.53
C ALA A 49 -7.41 -79.10 77.16
N PHE A 50 -7.50 -77.76 77.12
CA PHE A 50 -7.79 -77.00 75.89
C PHE A 50 -6.77 -77.28 74.78
N ILE A 51 -5.47 -77.19 75.08
CA ILE A 51 -4.43 -77.35 74.07
C ILE A 51 -4.42 -78.77 73.48
N THR A 52 -4.73 -79.77 74.32
CA THR A 52 -4.87 -81.17 73.91
C THR A 52 -6.10 -81.37 73.01
N GLU A 53 -7.24 -80.76 73.36
CA GLU A 53 -8.47 -80.78 72.57
C GLU A 53 -8.30 -80.10 71.21
N LEU A 54 -7.68 -78.92 71.19
CA LEU A 54 -7.38 -78.16 69.97
C LEU A 54 -6.43 -78.95 69.05
N ARG A 55 -5.38 -79.58 69.61
CA ARG A 55 -4.46 -80.43 68.86
C ARG A 55 -5.19 -81.61 68.20
N LYS A 56 -6.00 -82.34 68.98
CA LYS A 56 -6.80 -83.47 68.46
C LYS A 56 -7.76 -83.04 67.36
N LEU A 57 -8.39 -81.87 67.51
CA LEU A 57 -9.29 -81.31 66.51
C LEU A 57 -8.56 -81.00 65.19
N MET A 58 -7.40 -80.34 65.27
CA MET A 58 -6.61 -79.97 64.10
C MET A 58 -5.99 -81.21 63.42
N ASP A 59 -5.58 -82.23 64.19
CA ASP A 59 -5.06 -83.49 63.67
C ASP A 59 -6.12 -84.29 62.89
N ASN A 60 -7.35 -84.30 63.37
CA ASN A 60 -8.48 -84.96 62.71
C ASN A 60 -8.85 -84.34 61.35
N SER A 61 -8.42 -83.11 61.06
CA SER A 61 -8.65 -82.45 59.77
C SER A 61 -7.88 -83.12 58.60
N ARG A 62 -6.87 -83.94 58.90
CA ARG A 62 -5.92 -84.54 57.93
C ARG A 62 -5.17 -83.54 57.06
N ASN A 63 -5.23 -82.24 57.35
CA ASN A 63 -4.47 -81.22 56.65
C ASN A 63 -3.11 -81.00 57.33
N GLN A 64 -2.02 -81.25 56.61
CA GLN A 64 -0.67 -81.14 57.17
C GLN A 64 -0.36 -79.74 57.74
N ALA A 65 -0.84 -78.66 57.13
CA ALA A 65 -0.61 -77.31 57.65
C ALA A 65 -1.26 -77.10 59.03
N TYR A 66 -2.43 -77.71 59.24
CA TYR A 66 -3.20 -77.56 60.49
C TYR A 66 -2.57 -78.39 61.62
N ILE A 67 -2.06 -79.57 61.29
CA ILE A 67 -1.26 -80.42 62.20
C ILE A 67 0.01 -79.69 62.65
N GLN A 68 0.70 -79.00 61.73
CA GLN A 68 1.94 -78.31 62.06
C GLN A 68 1.69 -77.05 62.90
N SER A 69 0.66 -76.27 62.60
CA SER A 69 0.33 -75.07 63.40
C SER A 69 -0.12 -75.44 64.82
N SER A 70 -0.92 -76.49 65.00
CA SER A 70 -1.33 -76.95 66.34
C SER A 70 -0.16 -77.49 67.17
N LYS A 71 0.75 -78.28 66.56
CA LYS A 71 2.00 -78.72 67.22
C LYS A 71 2.90 -77.54 67.59
N GLY A 72 3.01 -76.56 66.70
CA GLY A 72 3.77 -75.33 66.96
C GLY A 72 3.22 -74.56 68.16
N LEU A 73 1.89 -74.45 68.26
CA LEU A 73 1.22 -73.79 69.38
C LEU A 73 1.47 -74.51 70.70
N GLU A 74 1.34 -75.83 70.71
CA GLU A 74 1.59 -76.65 71.90
C GLU A 74 3.04 -76.49 72.39
N ALA A 75 4.01 -76.44 71.47
CA ALA A 75 5.42 -76.25 71.80
C ALA A 75 5.71 -74.91 72.49
N ILE A 76 4.97 -73.85 72.16
CA ILE A 76 5.11 -72.53 72.78
C ILE A 76 4.09 -72.26 73.90
N TRP A 77 3.16 -73.18 74.17
CA TRP A 77 2.00 -72.93 75.02
C TRP A 77 2.38 -72.46 76.43
N ASN A 78 3.37 -73.13 77.03
CA ASN A 78 3.81 -72.85 78.40
C ASN A 78 5.01 -71.89 78.49
N SER A 79 5.76 -71.73 77.40
CA SER A 79 7.02 -70.96 77.36
C SER A 79 6.92 -69.63 76.63
N GLY A 80 6.04 -69.52 75.64
CA GLY A 80 5.85 -68.34 74.79
C GLY A 80 4.63 -67.49 75.14
N LEU A 81 3.69 -68.02 75.95
CA LEU A 81 2.49 -67.31 76.40
C LEU A 81 2.40 -67.31 77.94
N ASN A 82 2.03 -66.17 78.53
CA ASN A 82 1.75 -66.10 79.96
C ASN A 82 0.34 -66.63 80.30
N THR A 83 0.03 -66.77 81.59
CA THR A 83 -1.28 -67.29 82.05
C THR A 83 -2.47 -66.48 81.53
N THR A 84 -2.38 -65.16 81.50
CA THR A 84 -3.44 -64.29 80.97
C THR A 84 -3.63 -64.47 79.46
N GLN A 85 -2.53 -64.58 78.71
CA GLN A 85 -2.54 -64.76 77.25
C GLN A 85 -3.14 -66.12 76.86
N ARG A 86 -2.80 -67.19 77.58
CA ARG A 86 -3.42 -68.52 77.39
C ARG A 86 -4.94 -68.45 77.57
N GLN A 87 -5.40 -67.79 78.64
CA GLN A 87 -6.84 -67.62 78.89
C GLN A 87 -7.55 -66.79 77.81
N GLN A 88 -6.92 -65.71 77.33
CA GLN A 88 -7.45 -64.91 76.22
C GLN A 88 -7.54 -65.72 74.92
N PHE A 89 -6.55 -66.55 74.63
CA PHE A 89 -6.56 -67.42 73.45
C PHE A 89 -7.66 -68.49 73.52
N ILE A 90 -7.86 -69.10 74.69
CA ILE A 90 -8.97 -70.04 74.95
C ILE A 90 -10.31 -69.35 74.71
N SER A 91 -10.49 -68.14 75.25
CA SER A 91 -11.69 -67.32 75.05
C SER A 91 -11.97 -67.04 73.56
N LEU A 92 -10.95 -66.59 72.82
CA LEU A 92 -11.06 -66.34 71.38
C LEU A 92 -11.54 -67.59 70.61
N PHE A 93 -10.95 -68.76 70.86
CA PHE A 93 -11.35 -70.00 70.18
C PHE A 93 -12.75 -70.49 70.57
N ARG A 94 -13.17 -70.28 71.81
CA ARG A 94 -14.55 -70.55 72.26
C ARG A 94 -15.55 -69.61 71.62
N ASN A 95 -15.20 -68.32 71.48
CA ASN A 95 -16.01 -67.33 70.77
C ASN A 95 -16.14 -67.68 69.28
N MET A 96 -15.04 -68.11 68.64
CA MET A 96 -15.08 -68.62 67.27
C MET A 96 -15.95 -69.88 67.16
N ALA A 97 -15.82 -70.84 68.06
CA ALA A 97 -16.67 -72.04 68.07
C ALA A 97 -18.16 -71.69 68.23
N GLY A 98 -18.49 -70.76 69.14
CA GLY A 98 -19.85 -70.25 69.35
C GLY A 98 -20.42 -69.50 68.15
N ARG A 99 -19.56 -68.90 67.30
CA ARG A 99 -19.93 -68.24 66.03
C ARG A 99 -19.92 -69.21 64.83
N GLY A 100 -19.88 -70.52 65.08
CA GLY A 100 -20.02 -71.57 64.07
C GLY A 100 -18.79 -71.79 63.18
N TYR A 101 -17.60 -71.37 63.62
CA TYR A 101 -16.35 -71.66 62.89
C TYR A 101 -16.01 -73.15 62.98
N LYS A 102 -15.72 -73.77 61.83
CA LYS A 102 -15.33 -75.19 61.71
C LYS A 102 -13.80 -75.35 61.68
N PRO A 103 -13.26 -76.56 61.95
CA PRO A 103 -11.85 -76.88 61.71
C PRO A 103 -11.51 -76.59 60.25
N GLY A 104 -10.67 -75.59 60.01
CA GLY A 104 -10.54 -74.99 58.71
C GLY A 104 -9.55 -73.83 58.67
N PRO A 105 -9.49 -73.10 57.54
CA PRO A 105 -8.46 -72.10 57.30
C PRO A 105 -8.42 -70.99 58.35
N ALA A 106 -9.58 -70.52 58.84
CA ALA A 106 -9.65 -69.44 59.83
C ALA A 106 -8.99 -69.81 61.16
N LEU A 107 -9.34 -70.96 61.76
CA LEU A 107 -8.73 -71.42 63.01
C LEU A 107 -7.21 -71.62 62.84
N ASN A 108 -6.80 -72.23 61.72
CA ASN A 108 -5.38 -72.41 61.41
C ASN A 108 -4.63 -71.06 61.31
N LEU A 109 -5.23 -70.06 60.66
CA LEU A 109 -4.60 -68.74 60.49
C LEU A 109 -4.48 -67.99 61.81
N VAL A 110 -5.44 -68.11 62.73
CA VAL A 110 -5.30 -67.55 64.08
C VAL A 110 -4.08 -68.14 64.79
N ILE A 111 -3.93 -69.47 64.76
CA ILE A 111 -2.77 -70.15 65.37
C ILE A 111 -1.46 -69.72 64.68
N SER A 112 -1.43 -69.75 63.36
CA SER A 112 -0.23 -69.45 62.56
C SER A 112 0.22 -67.99 62.74
N ASN A 113 -0.73 -67.05 62.74
CA ASN A 113 -0.45 -65.64 62.97
C ASN A 113 0.04 -65.41 64.41
N LEU A 114 -0.57 -66.06 65.41
CA LEU A 114 -0.10 -65.96 66.81
C LEU A 114 1.34 -66.47 66.95
N LEU A 115 1.65 -67.64 66.40
CA LEU A 115 3.01 -68.20 66.40
C LEU A 115 4.02 -67.20 65.83
N THR A 116 3.63 -66.52 64.74
CA THR A 116 4.48 -65.52 64.08
C THR A 116 4.63 -64.26 64.93
N VAL A 117 3.56 -63.76 65.55
CA VAL A 117 3.63 -62.60 66.46
C VAL A 117 4.51 -62.90 67.67
N VAL A 118 4.39 -64.09 68.27
CA VAL A 118 5.23 -64.53 69.39
C VAL A 118 6.70 -64.63 68.96
N GLY A 119 6.96 -65.29 67.81
CA GLY A 119 8.32 -65.44 67.28
C GLY A 119 8.99 -64.11 66.91
N GLN A 120 8.21 -63.10 66.54
CA GLN A 120 8.69 -61.74 66.23
C GLN A 120 8.74 -60.81 67.46
N GLN A 121 8.39 -61.29 68.67
CA GLN A 121 8.24 -60.45 69.87
C GLN A 121 7.28 -59.26 69.67
N GLY A 122 6.21 -59.47 68.90
CA GLY A 122 5.20 -58.45 68.61
C GLY A 122 4.15 -58.27 69.72
N ASP A 123 3.17 -57.40 69.49
CA ASP A 123 2.07 -57.14 70.42
C ASP A 123 1.04 -58.30 70.46
N ILE A 124 1.37 -59.34 71.23
CA ILE A 124 0.53 -60.54 71.43
C ILE A 124 -0.85 -60.15 71.99
N ASN A 125 -0.88 -59.26 72.98
CA ASN A 125 -2.12 -58.87 73.68
C ASN A 125 -3.03 -58.07 72.75
N GLY A 126 -2.50 -57.04 72.07
CA GLY A 126 -3.26 -56.25 71.10
C GLY A 126 -3.76 -57.09 69.93
N PHE A 127 -2.96 -58.06 69.46
CA PHE A 127 -3.38 -59.00 68.42
C PHE A 127 -4.59 -59.84 68.85
N MET A 128 -4.52 -60.49 70.03
CA MET A 128 -5.62 -61.34 70.51
C MET A 128 -6.89 -60.55 70.82
N ILE A 129 -6.77 -59.39 71.48
CA ILE A 129 -7.91 -58.51 71.79
C ILE A 129 -8.59 -58.04 70.50
N ALA A 130 -7.80 -57.64 69.49
CA ALA A 130 -8.35 -57.16 68.25
C ALA A 130 -9.04 -58.28 67.44
N LEU A 131 -8.52 -59.51 67.48
CA LEU A 131 -9.18 -60.66 66.88
C LEU A 131 -10.47 -61.05 67.60
N ASP A 132 -10.51 -60.99 68.93
CA ASP A 132 -11.70 -61.36 69.70
C ASP A 132 -12.89 -60.45 69.34
N HIS A 133 -12.67 -59.14 69.32
CA HIS A 133 -13.67 -58.18 68.84
C HIS A 133 -14.01 -58.38 67.35
N ALA A 134 -13.04 -58.75 66.52
CA ALA A 134 -13.29 -59.05 65.12
C ALA A 134 -14.23 -60.26 64.94
N VAL A 135 -14.07 -61.31 65.75
CA VAL A 135 -14.92 -62.52 65.72
C VAL A 135 -16.38 -62.21 66.07
N GLU A 136 -16.60 -61.30 67.02
CA GLU A 136 -17.94 -60.88 67.44
C GLU A 136 -18.70 -60.12 66.34
N GLN A 137 -17.99 -59.35 65.52
CA GLN A 137 -18.58 -58.35 64.64
C GLN A 137 -18.52 -58.72 63.15
N HIS A 138 -17.42 -59.34 62.69
CA HIS A 138 -17.26 -59.76 61.30
C HIS A 138 -17.98 -61.08 61.02
N ASP A 139 -18.41 -61.26 59.76
CA ASP A 139 -18.82 -62.56 59.26
C ASP A 139 -17.60 -63.49 59.02
N GLN A 140 -17.85 -64.78 58.79
CA GLN A 140 -16.76 -65.76 58.61
C GLN A 140 -15.86 -65.46 57.41
N LYS A 141 -16.37 -64.80 56.36
CA LYS A 141 -15.61 -64.45 55.15
C LYS A 141 -14.74 -63.23 55.39
N GLU A 142 -15.28 -62.17 55.98
CA GLU A 142 -14.54 -60.97 56.36
C GLU A 142 -13.42 -61.29 57.35
N MET A 143 -13.71 -62.14 58.35
CA MET A 143 -12.70 -62.62 59.30
C MET A 143 -11.61 -63.41 58.60
N LEU A 144 -11.96 -64.32 57.67
CA LEU A 144 -10.97 -65.08 56.90
C LEU A 144 -10.08 -64.15 56.07
N GLN A 145 -10.65 -63.14 55.42
CA GLN A 145 -9.91 -62.14 54.64
C GLN A 145 -8.95 -61.34 55.53
N ALA A 146 -9.42 -60.88 56.69
CA ALA A 146 -8.60 -60.16 57.66
C ALA A 146 -7.44 -61.02 58.15
N LEU A 147 -7.68 -62.30 58.48
CA LEU A 147 -6.65 -63.25 58.92
C LEU A 147 -5.62 -63.56 57.83
N GLN A 148 -6.04 -63.68 56.58
CA GLN A 148 -5.15 -63.84 55.43
C GLN A 148 -4.29 -62.59 55.20
N ALA A 149 -4.88 -61.40 55.33
CA ALA A 149 -4.14 -60.14 55.24
C ALA A 149 -3.12 -60.00 56.38
N THR A 150 -3.50 -60.34 57.61
CA THR A 150 -2.58 -60.41 58.76
C THR A 150 -1.41 -61.34 58.46
N GLN A 151 -1.68 -62.56 57.99
CA GLN A 151 -0.62 -63.52 57.66
C GLN A 151 0.34 -62.97 56.61
N LEU A 152 -0.21 -62.34 55.57
CA LEU A 152 0.58 -61.76 54.50
C LEU A 152 1.55 -60.67 55.01
N VAL A 153 1.11 -59.86 55.96
CA VAL A 153 1.94 -58.84 56.60
C VAL A 153 3.01 -59.47 57.48
N LEU A 154 2.63 -60.40 58.36
CA LEU A 154 3.55 -60.99 59.34
C LEU A 154 4.62 -61.87 58.68
N ASP A 155 4.24 -62.72 57.72
CA ASP A 155 5.15 -63.70 57.10
C ASP A 155 6.02 -63.07 56.01
N LYS A 156 5.41 -62.21 55.17
CA LYS A 156 6.02 -61.72 53.93
C LYS A 156 6.28 -60.22 53.91
N LYS A 157 5.89 -59.48 54.95
CA LYS A 157 5.92 -58.01 54.98
C LYS A 157 5.20 -57.40 53.78
N LEU A 158 4.08 -57.99 53.39
CA LEU A 158 3.26 -57.56 52.26
C LEU A 158 1.88 -57.12 52.76
N LEU A 159 1.43 -55.93 52.35
CA LEU A 159 0.05 -55.48 52.56
C LEU A 159 -0.90 -56.01 51.49
N TYR A 160 -0.37 -56.37 50.32
CA TYR A 160 -1.12 -56.96 49.23
C TYR A 160 -0.22 -57.77 48.29
N GLN A 161 -0.75 -58.87 47.76
CA GLN A 161 -0.07 -59.72 46.78
C GLN A 161 -1.05 -60.24 45.72
N SER A 162 -0.69 -60.08 44.45
CA SER A 162 -1.30 -60.75 43.30
C SER A 162 -0.24 -61.12 42.25
N ASN A 163 -0.67 -61.70 41.12
CA ASN A 163 0.20 -61.94 39.97
C ASN A 163 0.57 -60.65 39.20
N PHE A 164 -0.13 -59.54 39.46
CA PHE A 164 0.00 -58.29 38.71
C PHE A 164 0.67 -57.16 39.51
N SER A 165 0.50 -57.15 40.83
CA SER A 165 1.04 -56.15 41.74
C SER A 165 1.31 -56.71 43.13
N LYS A 166 2.30 -56.15 43.80
CA LYS A 166 2.65 -56.40 45.20
C LYS A 166 2.87 -55.06 45.91
N LEU A 167 2.45 -54.97 47.18
CA LEU A 167 2.69 -53.83 48.04
C LEU A 167 3.45 -54.29 49.28
N TYR A 168 4.71 -53.92 49.37
CA TYR A 168 5.61 -54.25 50.49
C TYR A 168 5.54 -53.19 51.59
N LEU A 169 5.59 -53.64 52.83
CA LEU A 169 5.92 -52.86 54.01
C LEU A 169 7.42 -53.07 54.29
N THR A 170 8.25 -52.18 53.76
CA THR A 170 9.72 -52.32 53.75
C THR A 170 10.37 -51.91 55.07
N ALA A 171 9.74 -51.00 55.81
CA ALA A 171 10.14 -50.58 57.16
C ALA A 171 8.89 -50.14 57.95
N GLY A 172 9.02 -50.02 59.27
CA GLY A 172 7.98 -49.52 60.17
C GLY A 172 7.72 -50.43 61.37
N GLN A 173 7.08 -49.85 62.39
CA GLN A 173 6.53 -50.57 63.53
C GLN A 173 5.02 -50.77 63.32
N TYR A 174 4.47 -51.87 63.85
CA TYR A 174 3.04 -52.15 63.74
C TYR A 174 2.42 -52.50 65.10
N ARG A 175 1.13 -52.20 65.24
CA ARG A 175 0.29 -52.61 66.36
C ARG A 175 -1.10 -52.98 65.86
N PHE A 176 -1.70 -54.00 66.45
CA PHE A 176 -3.08 -54.39 66.14
C PHE A 176 -4.07 -53.61 67.01
N ARG A 177 -5.19 -53.23 66.40
CA ARG A 177 -6.30 -52.56 67.08
C ARG A 177 -7.62 -52.93 66.42
N TYR A 178 -8.70 -52.95 67.19
CA TYR A 178 -10.04 -53.07 66.66
C TYR A 178 -10.78 -51.75 66.87
N GLU A 179 -11.44 -51.25 65.82
CA GLU A 179 -12.27 -50.05 65.88
C GLU A 179 -13.72 -50.41 65.54
N LYS A 180 -14.67 -50.07 66.40
CA LYS A 180 -16.08 -50.40 66.14
C LYS A 180 -16.58 -49.57 64.95
N PRO A 181 -17.37 -50.15 64.02
CA PRO A 181 -18.07 -49.35 63.02
C PRO A 181 -18.94 -48.31 63.74
N ALA A 182 -18.82 -47.03 63.37
CA ALA A 182 -19.70 -46.01 63.91
C ALA A 182 -21.16 -46.37 63.57
N ALA A 183 -22.03 -46.51 64.58
CA ALA A 183 -23.47 -46.59 64.38
C ALA A 183 -23.94 -45.25 63.79
N ASP A 184 -24.49 -45.29 62.58
CA ASP A 184 -25.03 -44.13 61.84
C ASP A 184 -24.22 -42.84 62.01
N ALA A 185 -23.07 -42.76 61.32
CA ALA A 185 -22.48 -41.45 61.04
C ALA A 185 -23.46 -40.69 60.12
N PRO A 186 -24.04 -39.55 60.54
CA PRO A 186 -24.86 -38.75 59.66
C PRO A 186 -23.99 -38.28 58.49
N ALA A 187 -24.51 -38.41 57.27
CA ALA A 187 -24.04 -37.60 56.15
C ALA A 187 -23.97 -36.15 56.65
N GLY A 188 -22.77 -35.56 56.61
CA GLY A 188 -22.49 -34.26 57.21
C GLY A 188 -23.58 -33.25 56.83
N LYS A 189 -24.38 -32.83 57.81
CA LYS A 189 -25.13 -31.59 57.70
C LYS A 189 -24.11 -30.46 57.69
N GLY A 190 -24.24 -29.56 56.72
CA GLY A 190 -23.47 -28.33 56.68
C GLY A 190 -23.58 -27.62 58.02
N SER A 191 -22.43 -27.30 58.59
CA SER A 191 -22.33 -26.32 59.66
C SER A 191 -22.58 -24.95 59.03
N ASP A 192 -23.66 -24.33 59.46
CA ASP A 192 -23.97 -22.91 59.35
C ASP A 192 -23.03 -22.13 60.28
N GLY A 193 -21.76 -22.06 59.88
CA GLY A 193 -20.74 -21.21 60.50
C GLY A 193 -20.90 -19.77 60.05
N TRP A 194 -21.68 -18.98 60.80
CA TRP A 194 -21.86 -17.55 60.55
C TRP A 194 -20.88 -16.63 61.30
N ASP A 195 -19.93 -17.14 62.10
CA ASP A 195 -19.04 -16.27 62.90
C ASP A 195 -17.58 -16.77 62.98
N THR A 196 -16.90 -16.92 61.85
CA THR A 196 -15.41 -16.96 61.80
C THR A 196 -14.91 -16.55 60.42
N PRO A 197 -13.88 -15.69 60.29
CA PRO A 197 -13.31 -15.37 58.99
C PRO A 197 -12.66 -16.63 58.41
N VAL A 198 -13.28 -17.19 57.37
CA VAL A 198 -12.67 -18.26 56.57
C VAL A 198 -11.66 -17.60 55.64
N GLU A 199 -10.36 -17.79 55.92
CA GLU A 199 -9.30 -17.55 54.95
C GLU A 199 -9.39 -18.62 53.85
N ASP A 200 -10.23 -18.31 52.86
CA ASP A 200 -10.08 -18.66 51.44
C ASP A 200 -9.54 -20.07 51.10
N LEU A 201 -10.45 -21.02 50.91
CA LEU A 201 -10.25 -22.15 50.00
C LEU A 201 -11.49 -22.26 49.11
N PRO A 202 -11.35 -22.20 47.78
CA PRO A 202 -12.34 -22.88 46.96
C PRO A 202 -11.72 -23.60 45.76
N VAL A 203 -11.65 -24.94 45.82
CA VAL A 203 -11.89 -25.79 44.65
C VAL A 203 -12.60 -27.06 45.13
N LYS A 204 -13.74 -27.37 44.50
CA LYS A 204 -14.75 -28.36 44.92
C LYS A 204 -14.23 -29.79 45.15
N SER A 205 -14.85 -30.39 46.18
CA SER A 205 -14.90 -31.79 46.65
C SER A 205 -13.61 -32.45 47.14
N ALA A 206 -13.30 -32.23 48.43
CA ALA A 206 -12.64 -33.26 49.23
C ALA A 206 -13.68 -34.38 49.44
N GLU A 207 -13.54 -35.52 48.76
CA GLU A 207 -14.14 -36.74 49.32
C GLU A 207 -13.54 -36.90 50.72
N PRO A 208 -14.37 -36.98 51.78
CA PRO A 208 -13.84 -37.20 53.12
C PRO A 208 -13.00 -38.48 53.12
N LEU A 209 -11.84 -38.44 53.79
CA LEU A 209 -11.01 -39.63 53.93
C LEU A 209 -11.86 -40.79 54.48
N PRO A 210 -11.66 -42.02 53.97
CA PRO A 210 -12.48 -43.14 54.39
C PRO A 210 -12.28 -43.37 55.90
N VAL A 211 -13.36 -43.38 56.66
CA VAL A 211 -13.32 -43.73 58.08
C VAL A 211 -13.02 -45.22 58.20
N LEU A 212 -11.90 -45.56 58.85
CA LEU A 212 -11.49 -46.94 59.07
C LEU A 212 -12.25 -47.54 60.25
N SER A 213 -12.70 -48.79 60.11
CA SER A 213 -13.34 -49.60 61.16
C SER A 213 -12.92 -51.07 61.03
N GLY A 214 -13.31 -51.93 61.98
CA GLY A 214 -12.96 -53.36 62.00
C GLY A 214 -11.55 -53.63 62.52
N LEU A 215 -10.94 -54.72 62.06
CA LEU A 215 -9.55 -55.07 62.39
C LEU A 215 -8.56 -54.14 61.65
N LEU A 216 -7.80 -53.38 62.42
CA LEU A 216 -6.83 -52.39 61.94
C LEU A 216 -5.39 -52.79 62.30
N LEU A 217 -4.47 -52.46 61.40
CA LEU A 217 -3.03 -52.48 61.64
C LEU A 217 -2.53 -51.03 61.69
N ASP A 218 -2.25 -50.52 62.88
CA ASP A 218 -1.66 -49.21 63.09
C ASP A 218 -0.16 -49.31 62.76
N LEU A 219 0.32 -48.39 61.93
CA LEU A 219 1.67 -48.35 61.37
C LEU A 219 2.34 -47.03 61.76
N GLN A 220 3.57 -47.11 62.27
CA GLN A 220 4.43 -45.96 62.54
C GLN A 220 5.75 -46.06 61.80
N ASN A 221 6.25 -44.93 61.28
CA ASN A 221 7.47 -44.85 60.46
C ASN A 221 7.48 -45.86 59.29
N ALA A 222 6.31 -46.10 58.68
CA ALA A 222 6.12 -47.13 57.68
C ALA A 222 6.58 -46.66 56.30
N ALA A 223 7.45 -47.45 55.66
CA ALA A 223 7.89 -47.23 54.29
C ALA A 223 7.33 -48.33 53.39
N PHE A 224 6.79 -47.92 52.25
CA PHE A 224 6.09 -48.80 51.32
C PHE A 224 6.87 -48.96 50.01
N ALA A 225 6.76 -50.11 49.38
CA ALA A 225 7.19 -50.30 47.99
C ALA A 225 6.09 -50.97 47.15
N ILE A 226 5.65 -50.29 46.10
CA ILE A 226 4.72 -50.83 45.09
C ILE A 226 5.56 -51.46 43.99
N VAL A 227 5.32 -52.73 43.68
CA VAL A 227 5.96 -53.45 42.57
C VAL A 227 4.85 -53.95 41.66
N ALA A 228 4.78 -53.44 40.43
CA ALA A 228 3.77 -53.84 39.45
C ALA A 228 4.39 -53.92 38.04
N ASN A 229 3.65 -54.49 37.08
CA ASN A 229 4.13 -54.66 35.70
C ASN A 229 4.46 -53.35 34.98
N GLY A 230 3.90 -52.22 35.44
CA GLY A 230 4.13 -50.90 34.84
C GLY A 230 5.47 -50.29 35.26
N ASP A 231 5.72 -50.28 36.57
CA ASP A 231 6.85 -49.67 37.26
C ASP A 231 6.88 -50.13 38.74
N SER A 232 7.95 -49.75 39.45
CA SER A 232 8.12 -50.02 40.88
C SER A 232 8.61 -48.78 41.61
N VAL A 233 8.01 -48.46 42.77
CA VAL A 233 8.23 -47.20 43.49
C VAL A 233 8.28 -47.44 44.98
N SER A 234 9.03 -46.60 45.69
CA SER A 234 9.09 -46.59 47.16
C SER A 234 8.68 -45.23 47.70
N PHE A 235 7.94 -45.20 48.81
CA PHE A 235 7.52 -43.96 49.46
C PHE A 235 7.38 -44.12 50.97
N GLY A 236 7.32 -43.01 51.69
CA GLY A 236 7.31 -42.95 53.16
C GLY A 236 8.55 -42.22 53.69
N PRO A 237 8.88 -42.35 54.99
CA PRO A 237 8.08 -43.01 56.02
C PRO A 237 6.76 -42.25 56.30
N SER A 238 5.68 -42.99 56.54
CA SER A 238 4.35 -42.44 56.88
C SER A 238 3.82 -43.09 58.17
N ALA A 239 2.82 -42.47 58.79
CA ALA A 239 2.07 -43.05 59.91
C ALA A 239 0.60 -43.20 59.52
N GLY A 240 -0.09 -44.22 60.00
CA GLY A 240 -1.50 -44.45 59.65
C GLY A 240 -1.99 -45.82 60.02
N SER A 241 -3.15 -46.22 59.50
CA SER A 241 -3.74 -47.52 59.78
C SER A 241 -4.20 -48.21 58.50
N VAL A 242 -4.10 -49.55 58.46
CA VAL A 242 -4.64 -50.38 57.39
C VAL A 242 -5.86 -51.14 57.92
N ALA A 243 -7.03 -50.97 57.30
CA ALA A 243 -8.17 -51.86 57.54
C ALA A 243 -7.96 -53.19 56.82
N LEU A 244 -7.57 -54.23 57.55
CA LEU A 244 -7.11 -55.50 56.98
C LEU A 244 -8.21 -56.25 56.21
N HIS A 245 -9.46 -56.16 56.64
CA HIS A 245 -10.61 -56.76 55.95
C HIS A 245 -10.98 -56.04 54.63
N LYS A 246 -10.74 -54.72 54.53
CA LYS A 246 -11.06 -53.90 53.34
C LYS A 246 -9.85 -53.63 52.43
N GLY A 247 -8.63 -53.83 52.93
CA GLY A 247 -7.40 -53.50 52.22
C GLY A 247 -7.25 -52.01 51.92
N ILE A 248 -7.69 -51.12 52.84
CA ILE A 248 -7.58 -49.66 52.70
C ILE A 248 -6.58 -49.15 53.73
N PHE A 249 -5.59 -48.38 53.28
CA PHE A 249 -4.71 -47.60 54.16
C PHE A 249 -5.20 -46.15 54.21
N VAL A 250 -5.22 -45.58 55.41
CA VAL A 250 -5.37 -44.14 55.65
C VAL A 250 -4.21 -43.71 56.52
N GLY A 251 -3.46 -42.71 56.08
CA GLY A 251 -2.32 -42.23 56.82
C GLY A 251 -2.02 -40.78 56.55
N ASN A 252 -1.06 -40.29 57.31
CA ASN A 252 -0.53 -38.94 57.24
C ASN A 252 0.99 -39.00 57.08
N GLY A 253 1.52 -38.05 56.31
CA GLY A 253 2.94 -37.80 56.24
C GLY A 253 3.67 -38.68 55.23
N GLY A 254 4.94 -38.38 55.03
CA GLY A 254 5.84 -39.15 54.18
C GLY A 254 6.20 -38.46 52.88
N ARG A 255 7.21 -39.03 52.21
CA ARG A 255 7.82 -38.46 51.02
C ARG A 255 7.63 -39.38 49.83
N PHE A 256 7.30 -38.79 48.69
CA PHE A 256 7.30 -39.47 47.39
C PHE A 256 8.16 -38.65 46.43
N ASP A 257 9.15 -39.27 45.77
CA ASP A 257 10.07 -38.60 44.84
C ASP A 257 9.77 -38.95 43.36
N TRP A 258 10.34 -38.17 42.44
CA TRP A 258 10.15 -38.32 40.99
C TRP A 258 11.15 -39.28 40.34
N ARG A 259 11.79 -40.18 41.10
CA ARG A 259 12.84 -41.08 40.59
C ARG A 259 12.37 -41.95 39.43
N THR A 260 11.10 -42.36 39.44
CA THR A 260 10.48 -43.16 38.36
C THR A 260 10.33 -42.38 37.05
N ALA A 261 10.34 -41.04 37.12
CA ALA A 261 10.41 -40.13 35.98
C ALA A 261 11.85 -39.66 35.67
N GLY A 262 12.85 -40.09 36.44
CA GLY A 262 14.27 -39.82 36.20
C GLY A 262 14.89 -38.72 37.08
N ASP A 263 14.15 -38.14 38.03
CA ASP A 263 14.65 -37.05 38.88
C ASP A 263 14.28 -37.26 40.34
N SER A 264 15.25 -37.64 41.17
CA SER A 264 15.05 -37.84 42.61
C SER A 264 15.15 -36.55 43.45
N SER A 265 15.54 -35.42 42.83
CA SER A 265 15.64 -34.13 43.52
C SER A 265 14.26 -33.51 43.74
N VAL A 266 13.30 -33.82 42.87
CA VAL A 266 11.90 -33.40 42.99
C VAL A 266 11.13 -34.38 43.85
N TYR A 267 10.41 -33.87 44.85
CA TYR A 267 9.59 -34.70 45.73
C TYR A 267 8.39 -33.95 46.28
N VAL A 268 7.38 -34.70 46.71
CA VAL A 268 6.27 -34.19 47.49
C VAL A 268 6.35 -34.67 48.93
N GLN A 269 5.95 -33.79 49.85
CA GLN A 269 5.56 -34.15 51.20
C GLN A 269 4.06 -34.38 51.22
N LEU A 270 3.64 -35.58 51.60
CA LEU A 270 2.24 -35.96 51.68
C LEU A 270 1.68 -35.49 53.02
N ALA A 271 0.46 -34.91 53.03
CA ALA A 271 -0.30 -34.69 54.25
C ALA A 271 -1.15 -35.93 54.52
N ASP A 272 -2.48 -35.78 54.67
CA ASP A 272 -3.39 -36.93 54.77
C ASP A 272 -3.67 -37.54 53.39
N PHE A 273 -3.65 -38.87 53.33
CA PHE A 273 -3.94 -39.61 52.10
C PHE A 273 -4.52 -40.99 52.40
N ALA A 274 -5.16 -41.55 51.39
CA ALA A 274 -5.69 -42.90 51.45
C ALA A 274 -5.39 -43.63 50.14
N PHE A 275 -5.16 -44.94 50.23
CA PHE A 275 -5.06 -45.77 49.04
C PHE A 275 -5.58 -47.18 49.32
N LYS A 276 -6.07 -47.83 48.26
CA LYS A 276 -6.43 -49.26 48.29
C LYS A 276 -5.16 -50.07 48.07
N THR A 277 -4.80 -50.92 49.01
CA THR A 277 -3.60 -51.78 48.95
C THR A 277 -3.54 -52.65 47.69
N ALA A 278 -4.70 -53.05 47.16
CA ALA A 278 -4.82 -53.83 45.93
C ALA A 278 -4.54 -53.03 44.64
N THR A 279 -4.68 -51.71 44.68
CA THR A 279 -4.48 -50.83 43.53
C THR A 279 -3.07 -50.25 43.58
N PRO A 280 -2.22 -50.45 42.55
CA PRO A 280 -0.88 -49.85 42.50
C PRO A 280 -0.96 -48.37 42.12
N ALA A 281 -1.65 -47.58 42.94
CA ALA A 281 -1.89 -46.16 42.77
C ALA A 281 -2.05 -45.48 44.14
N LEU A 282 -1.72 -44.20 44.19
CA LEU A 282 -1.78 -43.36 45.37
C LEU A 282 -2.27 -41.98 44.94
N LYS A 283 -3.23 -41.42 45.68
CA LYS A 283 -3.66 -40.03 45.53
C LYS A 283 -3.62 -39.35 46.88
N ALA A 284 -3.03 -38.17 46.94
CA ALA A 284 -3.05 -37.31 48.11
C ALA A 284 -3.62 -35.96 47.69
N GLU A 285 -4.78 -35.60 48.24
CA GLU A 285 -5.43 -34.33 47.89
C GLU A 285 -4.57 -33.15 48.32
N LYS A 286 -3.87 -33.27 49.44
CA LYS A 286 -2.98 -32.25 50.00
C LYS A 286 -1.54 -32.76 50.05
N ALA A 287 -0.69 -32.13 49.25
CA ALA A 287 0.74 -32.36 49.23
C ALA A 287 1.49 -31.04 49.01
N VAL A 288 2.75 -30.98 49.46
CA VAL A 288 3.66 -29.86 49.21
C VAL A 288 4.77 -30.34 48.30
N ILE A 289 4.90 -29.75 47.11
CA ILE A 289 5.99 -30.08 46.19
C ILE A 289 7.23 -29.24 46.48
N HIS A 290 8.37 -29.91 46.47
CA HIS A 290 9.70 -29.32 46.52
C HIS A 290 10.39 -29.60 45.18
N ASP A 291 10.78 -28.51 44.52
CA ASP A 291 11.42 -28.53 43.21
C ASP A 291 12.39 -27.36 43.14
N SER A 292 13.62 -27.58 42.64
CA SER A 292 14.63 -26.52 42.51
C SER A 292 14.22 -25.42 41.51
N ARG A 293 13.27 -25.74 40.62
CA ARG A 293 12.67 -24.77 39.69
C ARG A 293 11.70 -23.81 40.38
N LEU A 294 11.25 -24.09 41.59
CA LEU A 294 10.34 -23.23 42.34
C LEU A 294 11.12 -22.33 43.30
N LYS A 295 10.79 -21.04 43.35
CA LYS A 295 11.35 -20.13 44.36
C LYS A 295 10.92 -20.49 45.79
N SER A 296 9.74 -21.08 45.94
CA SER A 296 9.19 -21.57 47.21
C SER A 296 8.33 -22.81 46.97
N PRO A 297 8.26 -23.76 47.92
CA PRO A 297 7.38 -24.92 47.81
C PRO A 297 5.91 -24.53 47.57
N VAL A 298 5.18 -25.36 46.83
CA VAL A 298 3.78 -25.09 46.42
C VAL A 298 2.87 -26.20 46.91
N THR A 299 1.65 -25.85 47.33
CA THR A 299 0.62 -26.79 47.77
C THR A 299 -0.28 -27.22 46.61
N GLY A 300 -0.70 -28.49 46.62
CA GLY A 300 -1.52 -29.04 45.56
C GLY A 300 -1.90 -30.50 45.76
N THR A 301 -2.47 -31.09 44.71
CA THR A 301 -2.88 -32.50 44.66
C THR A 301 -1.78 -33.33 44.00
N PHE A 302 -1.44 -34.45 44.62
CA PHE A 302 -0.50 -35.45 44.12
C PHE A 302 -1.23 -36.72 43.67
N GLU A 303 -0.78 -37.28 42.55
CA GLU A 303 -1.27 -38.56 42.03
C GLU A 303 -0.12 -39.41 41.49
N TYR A 304 -0.13 -40.68 41.86
CA TYR A 304 0.72 -41.72 41.30
C TYR A 304 -0.14 -42.91 40.86
N LYS A 305 0.19 -43.48 39.71
CA LYS A 305 -0.41 -44.72 39.20
C LYS A 305 0.62 -45.51 38.43
N SER A 306 0.72 -46.80 38.73
CA SER A 306 1.57 -47.70 37.96
C SER A 306 1.00 -47.92 36.56
N VAL A 307 1.69 -47.40 35.56
CA VAL A 307 1.32 -47.51 34.14
C VAL A 307 2.56 -47.85 33.34
N ARG A 308 2.44 -48.82 32.43
CA ARG A 308 3.54 -49.18 31.54
C ARG A 308 3.96 -47.98 30.71
N LYS A 309 5.24 -47.65 30.79
CA LYS A 309 5.88 -46.60 29.99
C LYS A 309 5.70 -46.89 28.49
N PRO A 310 5.15 -45.95 27.70
CA PRO A 310 5.07 -46.10 26.25
C PRO A 310 6.47 -46.21 25.62
N ALA A 311 6.60 -46.99 24.54
CA ALA A 311 7.86 -47.11 23.82
C ALA A 311 8.38 -45.75 23.35
N GLY A 312 9.65 -45.44 23.60
CA GLY A 312 10.30 -44.20 23.19
C GLY A 312 9.99 -42.94 24.02
N ARG A 313 9.09 -42.99 25.00
CA ARG A 313 8.86 -41.86 25.94
C ARG A 313 9.86 -41.93 27.09
N ALA A 314 10.09 -40.82 27.81
CA ALA A 314 10.93 -40.80 29.02
C ALA A 314 10.18 -41.22 30.31
N SER A 315 8.85 -41.01 30.35
CA SER A 315 7.97 -41.32 31.49
C SER A 315 6.62 -41.87 31.00
N SER A 316 5.89 -42.58 31.88
CA SER A 316 4.48 -42.95 31.69
C SER A 316 3.50 -41.77 31.89
N GLY A 317 4.01 -40.61 32.29
CA GLY A 317 3.23 -39.44 32.67
C GLY A 317 2.86 -39.42 34.16
N PHE A 318 3.36 -40.37 34.96
CA PHE A 318 3.31 -40.36 36.42
C PHE A 318 4.73 -40.37 37.01
N PRO A 319 4.92 -39.92 38.26
CA PRO A 319 3.96 -39.23 39.13
C PRO A 319 3.49 -37.86 38.60
N ARG A 320 2.40 -37.35 39.18
CA ARG A 320 1.77 -36.07 38.83
C ARG A 320 1.57 -35.21 40.06
N PHE A 321 1.76 -33.90 39.91
CA PHE A 321 1.39 -32.92 40.91
C PHE A 321 0.77 -31.70 40.24
N MET A 322 -0.35 -31.19 40.76
CA MET A 322 -1.02 -29.98 40.29
C MET A 322 -1.27 -29.03 41.46
N SER A 323 -0.81 -27.77 41.33
CA SER A 323 -1.03 -26.74 42.35
C SER A 323 -2.50 -26.37 42.50
N TYR A 324 -2.88 -25.88 43.69
CA TYR A 324 -4.22 -25.34 43.90
C TYR A 324 -4.43 -24.00 43.20
N ARG A 325 -3.44 -23.10 43.32
CA ARG A 325 -3.50 -21.70 42.90
C ARG A 325 -2.44 -21.37 41.84
N ASN A 326 -2.51 -20.14 41.33
CA ASN A 326 -1.61 -19.55 40.33
C ASN A 326 -0.54 -18.63 40.94
N ASP A 327 0.05 -19.04 42.07
CA ASP A 327 1.05 -18.28 42.81
C ASP A 327 2.48 -18.85 42.69
N ALA A 328 2.68 -19.92 41.92
CA ALA A 328 3.99 -20.51 41.71
C ALA A 328 4.89 -19.57 40.89
N VAL A 329 6.08 -19.28 41.43
CA VAL A 329 7.11 -18.50 40.76
C VAL A 329 8.27 -19.42 40.40
N LEU A 330 8.62 -19.47 39.11
CA LEU A 330 9.68 -20.34 38.62
C LEU A 330 11.02 -19.62 38.48
N SER A 331 12.09 -20.34 38.78
CA SER A 331 13.49 -20.02 38.49
C SER A 331 14.07 -21.07 37.52
N GLY A 332 14.98 -20.65 36.64
CA GLY A 332 15.70 -21.57 35.75
C GLY A 332 15.03 -21.85 34.39
N LEU A 333 14.00 -21.09 33.99
CA LEU A 333 13.50 -21.11 32.60
C LEU A 333 14.47 -20.39 31.65
N SER A 334 14.85 -19.17 32.03
CA SER A 334 15.90 -18.31 31.46
C SER A 334 16.03 -17.08 32.36
N GLU A 335 17.12 -16.32 32.26
CA GLU A 335 17.24 -14.99 32.87
C GLU A 335 16.28 -13.95 32.27
N HIS A 336 15.82 -14.18 31.03
CA HIS A 336 14.91 -13.29 30.30
C HIS A 336 13.44 -13.57 30.56
N ILE A 337 13.11 -14.68 31.22
CA ILE A 337 11.73 -15.17 31.39
C ILE A 337 11.31 -15.02 32.85
N SER A 338 10.29 -14.21 33.09
CA SER A 338 9.56 -14.15 34.36
C SER A 338 8.25 -14.93 34.24
N TYR A 339 7.99 -15.81 35.21
CA TYR A 339 6.80 -16.64 35.27
C TYR A 339 6.12 -16.52 36.63
N LYS A 340 4.79 -16.37 36.61
CA LYS A 340 3.92 -16.51 37.79
C LYS A 340 2.63 -17.22 37.39
N GLY A 341 2.30 -18.33 38.03
CA GLY A 341 1.13 -19.10 37.61
C GLY A 341 0.94 -20.43 38.32
N GLY A 342 0.20 -21.34 37.69
CA GLY A 342 0.00 -22.70 38.19
C GLY A 342 1.26 -23.56 38.09
N TYR A 343 1.25 -24.72 38.73
CA TYR A 343 2.36 -25.67 38.64
C TYR A 343 1.81 -27.07 38.48
N TYR A 344 1.89 -27.60 37.25
CA TYR A 344 1.49 -28.96 36.94
C TYR A 344 2.66 -29.76 36.35
N LEU A 345 3.24 -30.64 37.17
CA LEU A 345 4.32 -31.53 36.76
C LEU A 345 3.76 -32.91 36.44
N GLN A 346 3.82 -33.32 35.18
CA GLN A 346 3.32 -34.60 34.69
C GLN A 346 4.49 -35.48 34.22
N GLY A 347 4.95 -36.39 35.08
CA GLY A 347 6.22 -37.06 34.87
C GLY A 347 7.34 -36.01 34.80
N HIS A 348 7.93 -35.81 33.63
CA HIS A 348 8.97 -34.79 33.40
C HIS A 348 8.46 -33.52 32.71
N GLU A 349 7.24 -33.54 32.17
CA GLU A 349 6.66 -32.42 31.43
C GLU A 349 6.07 -31.42 32.43
N LEU A 350 6.50 -30.16 32.36
CA LEU A 350 6.00 -29.09 33.21
C LEU A 350 4.98 -28.24 32.44
N PHE A 351 3.86 -27.96 33.09
CA PHE A 351 2.80 -27.10 32.58
C PHE A 351 2.36 -26.07 33.63
N SER A 352 1.69 -25.02 33.16
CA SER A 352 1.20 -23.93 34.00
C SER A 352 -0.21 -24.13 34.58
N THR A 353 -0.74 -25.35 34.52
CA THR A 353 -2.13 -25.63 34.92
C THR A 353 -2.26 -25.70 36.45
N SER A 354 -3.40 -25.26 36.99
CA SER A 354 -3.78 -25.35 38.40
C SER A 354 -5.22 -25.84 38.54
N LEU A 355 -5.62 -26.14 39.79
CA LEU A 355 -7.00 -26.47 40.12
C LEU A 355 -7.95 -25.27 40.11
N SER A 356 -7.45 -24.04 40.35
CA SER A 356 -8.29 -22.83 40.27
C SER A 356 -8.76 -22.53 38.84
N GLY A 357 -8.02 -22.98 37.83
CA GLY A 357 -8.33 -22.74 36.42
C GLY A 357 -8.03 -21.31 35.95
N GLU A 358 -7.43 -20.49 36.81
CA GLU A 358 -6.96 -19.16 36.46
C GLU A 358 -5.83 -19.24 35.41
N PRO A 359 -5.65 -18.21 34.55
CA PRO A 359 -4.54 -18.18 33.63
C PRO A 359 -3.21 -17.86 34.35
N SER A 360 -2.13 -18.47 33.89
CA SER A 360 -0.76 -18.15 34.29
C SER A 360 -0.20 -17.02 33.44
N GLU A 361 0.84 -16.34 33.91
CA GLU A 361 1.48 -15.21 33.24
C GLU A 361 2.95 -15.49 32.95
N VAL A 362 3.36 -15.16 31.71
CA VAL A 362 4.75 -15.13 31.25
C VAL A 362 5.06 -13.71 30.79
N ILE A 363 6.18 -13.16 31.26
CA ILE A 363 6.78 -11.93 30.75
C ILE A 363 8.17 -12.27 30.23
N VAL A 364 8.41 -12.02 28.95
CA VAL A 364 9.72 -12.16 28.33
C VAL A 364 10.35 -10.78 28.21
N SER A 365 11.61 -10.65 28.60
CA SER A 365 12.38 -9.41 28.52
C SER A 365 13.46 -9.51 27.44
N PHE A 366 13.73 -8.40 26.77
CA PHE A 366 14.81 -8.26 25.80
C PHE A 366 15.49 -6.91 26.04
N GLN A 367 16.82 -6.90 26.11
CA GLN A 367 17.62 -5.69 26.41
C GLN A 367 17.15 -4.93 27.67
N GLY A 368 16.79 -5.68 28.73
CA GLY A 368 16.37 -5.12 30.02
C GLY A 368 14.96 -4.51 30.05
N LYS A 369 14.16 -4.65 28.98
CA LYS A 369 12.76 -4.19 28.92
C LYS A 369 11.81 -5.35 28.59
N PRO A 370 10.53 -5.31 29.03
CA PRO A 370 9.54 -6.30 28.63
C PRO A 370 9.36 -6.31 27.11
N ALA A 371 9.69 -7.42 26.46
CA ALA A 371 9.51 -7.65 25.04
C ALA A 371 8.05 -7.99 24.71
N PHE A 372 7.49 -8.97 25.42
CA PHE A 372 6.07 -9.29 25.35
C PHE A 372 5.57 -9.92 26.65
N LYS A 373 4.26 -9.88 26.83
CA LYS A 373 3.51 -10.53 27.90
C LYS A 373 2.52 -11.51 27.30
N SER A 374 2.33 -12.65 27.94
CA SER A 374 1.35 -13.65 27.52
C SER A 374 0.69 -14.31 28.73
N THR A 375 -0.60 -14.60 28.63
CA THR A 375 -1.32 -15.37 29.65
C THR A 375 -2.01 -16.59 29.06
N SER A 376 -2.00 -17.71 29.78
CA SER A 376 -2.63 -18.97 29.33
C SER A 376 -2.98 -19.84 30.53
N GLN A 377 -4.07 -20.61 30.43
CA GLN A 377 -4.37 -21.68 31.38
C GLN A 377 -3.37 -22.86 31.27
N ARG A 378 -2.65 -22.97 30.15
CA ARG A 378 -1.72 -24.07 29.89
C ARG A 378 -0.59 -23.65 28.94
N PHE A 379 0.47 -23.12 29.52
CA PHE A 379 1.80 -23.17 28.93
C PHE A 379 2.42 -24.55 29.15
N SER A 380 3.15 -25.05 28.16
CA SER A 380 4.20 -26.06 28.34
C SER A 380 5.52 -25.33 28.54
N LEU A 381 6.19 -25.67 29.64
CA LEU A 381 7.35 -24.96 30.16
C LEU A 381 8.56 -25.89 30.12
N SER A 382 9.62 -25.45 29.46
CA SER A 382 10.90 -26.14 29.39
C SER A 382 12.03 -25.10 29.44
N PRO A 383 13.26 -25.50 29.82
CA PRO A 383 14.41 -24.59 29.74
C PRO A 383 14.50 -23.95 28.34
N LEU A 384 14.65 -22.63 28.28
CA LEU A 384 14.79 -21.83 27.06
C LEU A 384 13.59 -21.89 26.07
N LYS A 385 12.47 -22.54 26.42
CA LYS A 385 11.33 -22.69 25.51
C LYS A 385 9.99 -22.69 26.22
N ILE A 386 9.07 -21.88 25.71
CA ILE A 386 7.68 -21.77 26.17
C ILE A 386 6.75 -21.96 24.98
N THR A 387 5.75 -22.81 25.14
CA THR A 387 4.71 -23.00 24.12
C THR A 387 3.31 -23.00 24.74
N ALA A 388 2.30 -22.55 24.02
CA ALA A 388 0.89 -22.68 24.40
C ALA A 388 0.02 -22.86 23.16
N GLU A 389 -0.99 -23.73 23.22
CA GLU A 389 -1.97 -23.88 22.13
C GLU A 389 -2.97 -22.73 22.07
N LEU A 390 -3.23 -22.09 23.22
CA LEU A 390 -4.09 -20.93 23.35
C LEU A 390 -3.55 -20.01 24.45
N ALA A 391 -3.15 -18.81 24.08
CA ALA A 391 -2.68 -17.78 24.99
C ALA A 391 -3.12 -16.39 24.54
N THR A 392 -3.34 -15.49 25.48
CA THR A 392 -3.38 -14.06 25.16
C THR A 392 -1.96 -13.60 24.83
N PHE A 393 -1.85 -12.58 23.99
CA PHE A 393 -0.57 -11.99 23.63
C PHE A 393 -0.64 -10.47 23.67
N THR A 394 0.35 -9.85 24.29
CA THR A 394 0.52 -8.39 24.34
C THR A 394 1.97 -8.04 24.07
N LEU A 395 2.21 -7.26 23.03
CA LEU A 395 3.51 -6.63 22.75
C LEU A 395 3.41 -5.13 23.10
N PRO A 396 4.12 -4.65 24.14
CA PRO A 396 4.06 -3.27 24.58
C PRO A 396 4.72 -2.28 23.59
N MET A 397 4.09 -1.12 23.39
CA MET A 397 4.56 -0.03 22.53
C MET A 397 4.35 1.32 23.26
N GLY A 398 5.06 1.53 24.37
CA GLY A 398 4.85 2.68 25.24
C GLY A 398 3.55 2.55 26.04
N GLN A 399 2.60 3.47 25.81
CA GLN A 399 1.23 3.38 26.36
C GLN A 399 0.28 2.57 25.47
N ASP A 400 0.73 2.22 24.27
CA ASP A 400 0.00 1.43 23.28
C ASP A 400 0.50 -0.02 23.26
N SER A 401 -0.18 -0.89 22.52
CA SER A 401 0.26 -2.28 22.34
C SER A 401 -0.30 -2.92 21.07
N ILE A 402 0.32 -4.04 20.69
CA ILE A 402 -0.30 -5.05 19.82
C ILE A 402 -0.86 -6.13 20.73
N TYR A 403 -2.17 -6.36 20.65
CA TYR A 403 -2.87 -7.34 21.48
C TYR A 403 -3.58 -8.38 20.63
N HIS A 404 -3.61 -9.64 21.10
CA HIS A 404 -4.46 -10.69 20.55
C HIS A 404 -5.07 -11.53 21.68
N PRO A 405 -6.40 -11.80 21.69
CA PRO A 405 -7.06 -12.51 22.78
C PRO A 405 -6.79 -14.02 22.80
N GLY A 406 -6.41 -14.63 21.68
CA GLY A 406 -6.07 -16.06 21.62
C GLY A 406 -5.18 -16.45 20.45
N VAL A 407 -3.92 -16.76 20.70
CA VAL A 407 -2.93 -17.27 19.73
C VAL A 407 -2.32 -18.58 20.21
N ALA A 408 -1.85 -19.41 19.29
CA ALA A 408 -0.87 -20.44 19.62
C ALA A 408 0.52 -19.79 19.65
N LEU A 409 1.22 -19.93 20.78
CA LEU A 409 2.49 -19.28 21.06
C LEU A 409 3.62 -20.30 21.06
N ASN A 410 4.74 -19.96 20.43
CA ASN A 410 6.00 -20.69 20.52
C ASN A 410 7.14 -19.68 20.65
N TYR A 411 7.78 -19.66 21.82
CA TYR A 411 8.93 -18.82 22.14
C TYR A 411 10.15 -19.68 22.42
N GLN A 412 11.27 -19.35 21.79
CA GLN A 412 12.57 -19.99 21.99
C GLN A 412 13.60 -18.90 22.33
N ASP A 413 14.08 -18.93 23.57
CA ASP A 413 14.93 -17.89 24.16
C ASP A 413 16.33 -17.89 23.54
N GLU A 414 16.95 -19.06 23.39
CA GLU A 414 18.29 -19.21 22.80
C GLU A 414 18.36 -18.70 21.35
N ALA A 415 17.32 -18.98 20.58
CA ALA A 415 17.19 -18.50 19.20
C ALA A 415 16.72 -17.04 19.12
N GLY A 416 16.31 -16.43 20.24
CA GLY A 416 15.70 -15.09 20.26
C GLY A 416 14.47 -14.99 19.36
N SER A 417 13.63 -16.04 19.31
CA SER A 417 12.55 -16.15 18.34
C SER A 417 11.18 -16.37 18.98
N LEU A 418 10.21 -15.59 18.51
CA LEU A 418 8.80 -15.70 18.84
C LEU A 418 8.01 -16.01 17.57
N HIS A 419 7.14 -17.01 17.65
CA HIS A 419 6.21 -17.36 16.60
C HIS A 419 4.80 -17.49 17.15
N LEU A 420 3.86 -16.80 16.51
CA LEU A 420 2.45 -16.79 16.85
C LEU A 420 1.65 -17.26 15.65
N THR A 421 0.79 -18.25 15.85
CA THR A 421 -0.16 -18.68 14.82
C THR A 421 -1.58 -18.61 15.35
N ARG A 422 -2.55 -18.69 14.44
CA ARG A 422 -3.93 -18.95 14.86
C ARG A 422 -3.98 -20.27 15.65
N PRO A 423 -4.82 -20.34 16.70
CA PRO A 423 -5.03 -21.58 17.42
C PRO A 423 -5.65 -22.63 16.48
N PRO A 424 -5.35 -23.93 16.65
CA PRO A 424 -5.80 -24.96 15.71
C PRO A 424 -7.32 -25.17 15.71
N LYS A 425 -8.02 -24.79 16.79
CA LYS A 425 -9.48 -24.92 16.97
C LYS A 425 -10.00 -23.78 17.85
N GLY A 426 -11.31 -23.53 17.76
CA GLY A 426 -12.02 -22.59 18.63
C GLY A 426 -12.33 -21.23 18.00
N ASP A 427 -13.00 -20.39 18.78
CA ASP A 427 -13.65 -19.16 18.28
C ASP A 427 -12.68 -17.99 18.02
N PHE A 428 -11.41 -18.13 18.41
CA PHE A 428 -10.37 -17.09 18.25
C PHE A 428 -9.69 -17.11 16.87
N THR A 429 -9.98 -18.09 16.02
CA THR A 429 -9.29 -18.34 14.75
C THR A 429 -9.45 -17.24 13.70
N SER A 430 -10.50 -16.42 13.79
CA SER A 430 -10.82 -15.36 12.81
C SER A 430 -10.59 -13.94 13.34
N LEU A 431 -10.11 -13.81 14.58
CA LEU A 431 -9.94 -12.52 15.24
C LEU A 431 -8.69 -11.78 14.74
N PRO A 432 -8.72 -10.44 14.72
CA PRO A 432 -7.56 -9.64 14.35
C PRO A 432 -6.62 -9.43 15.54
N TYR A 433 -5.37 -9.11 15.23
CA TYR A 433 -4.51 -8.36 16.15
C TYR A 433 -5.04 -6.94 16.29
N ILE A 434 -5.02 -6.42 17.51
CA ILE A 434 -5.46 -5.06 17.86
C ILE A 434 -4.20 -4.22 18.07
N ASP A 435 -3.90 -3.32 17.14
CA ASP A 435 -2.75 -2.41 17.22
C ASP A 435 -3.23 -1.01 17.62
N THR A 436 -3.07 -0.64 18.90
CA THR A 436 -3.57 0.66 19.40
C THR A 436 -2.66 1.83 19.03
N TYR A 437 -1.39 1.58 18.67
CA TYR A 437 -0.43 2.62 18.28
C TYR A 437 -0.74 3.15 16.87
N HIS A 438 -0.87 2.23 15.92
CA HIS A 438 -1.29 2.55 14.55
C HIS A 438 -2.80 2.68 14.42
N LYS A 439 -3.58 2.29 15.44
CA LYS A 439 -5.05 2.27 15.48
C LYS A 439 -5.69 1.43 14.36
N MET A 440 -5.17 0.23 14.19
CA MET A 440 -5.62 -0.73 13.18
C MET A 440 -5.97 -2.08 13.79
N TYR A 441 -6.99 -2.73 13.24
CA TYR A 441 -7.23 -4.17 13.37
C TYR A 441 -6.52 -4.89 12.22
N ILE A 442 -5.69 -5.89 12.52
CA ILE A 442 -4.85 -6.60 11.54
C ILE A 442 -5.24 -8.08 11.52
N TRP A 443 -5.89 -8.54 10.44
CA TRP A 443 -6.20 -9.95 10.22
C TRP A 443 -5.05 -10.63 9.50
N SER A 444 -4.21 -11.33 10.25
CA SER A 444 -3.14 -12.20 9.74
C SER A 444 -3.35 -13.65 10.20
N GLU A 445 -2.67 -14.60 9.56
CA GLU A 445 -2.65 -16.01 10.02
C GLU A 445 -1.52 -16.27 11.01
N SER A 446 -0.44 -15.53 10.88
CA SER A 446 0.73 -15.67 11.73
C SER A 446 1.44 -14.35 11.94
N ALA A 447 2.09 -14.25 13.09
CA ALA A 447 3.03 -13.20 13.39
C ALA A 447 4.32 -13.80 13.93
N ARG A 448 5.45 -13.13 13.71
CA ARG A 448 6.74 -13.58 14.23
C ARG A 448 7.63 -12.41 14.59
N TRP A 449 8.57 -12.68 15.47
CA TRP A 449 9.63 -11.77 15.81
C TRP A 449 10.93 -12.53 16.04
N ASP A 450 11.94 -12.17 15.26
CA ASP A 450 13.33 -12.49 15.49
C ASP A 450 13.98 -11.28 16.16
N PHE A 451 14.45 -11.45 17.40
CA PHE A 451 14.96 -10.38 18.23
C PHE A 451 16.17 -9.70 17.58
N ALA A 452 17.00 -10.43 16.85
CA ALA A 452 18.15 -9.88 16.13
C ALA A 452 17.74 -9.00 14.93
N LYS A 453 16.61 -9.32 14.28
CA LYS A 453 16.10 -8.54 13.13
C LYS A 453 15.39 -7.23 13.53
N GLY A 454 15.06 -7.04 14.80
CA GLY A 454 14.48 -5.78 15.30
C GLY A 454 13.12 -5.39 14.69
N SER A 455 12.32 -6.36 14.24
CA SER A 455 10.96 -6.09 13.71
C SER A 455 9.95 -7.19 14.06
N PHE A 456 8.70 -6.78 14.31
CA PHE A 456 7.54 -7.66 14.46
C PHE A 456 6.81 -7.78 13.12
N GLN A 457 6.58 -9.00 12.64
CA GLN A 457 6.12 -9.25 11.28
C GLN A 457 4.79 -10.00 11.25
N PHE A 458 3.85 -9.59 10.39
CA PHE A 458 2.56 -10.23 10.16
C PHE A 458 2.49 -10.77 8.73
N TYR A 459 2.00 -12.01 8.56
CA TYR A 459 1.92 -12.63 7.25
C TYR A 459 0.81 -13.69 7.14
N MET A 460 0.54 -14.08 5.89
CA MET A 460 -0.33 -15.19 5.53
C MET A 460 0.50 -16.44 5.26
N VAL A 461 0.09 -17.58 5.81
CA VAL A 461 0.75 -18.89 5.63
C VAL A 461 0.20 -19.57 4.40
N SER A 462 -1.13 -19.61 4.28
CA SER A 462 -1.87 -20.21 3.18
C SER A 462 -2.19 -19.17 2.09
N GLY A 463 -2.27 -19.62 0.83
CA GLY A 463 -2.69 -18.77 -0.30
C GLY A 463 -1.93 -17.44 -0.40
N LYS A 464 -0.59 -17.45 -0.24
CA LYS A 464 0.25 -16.24 -0.10
C LYS A 464 0.06 -15.17 -1.19
N THR A 465 -0.42 -15.58 -2.36
CA THR A 465 -0.67 -14.72 -3.53
C THR A 465 -2.16 -14.49 -3.82
N GLU A 466 -3.07 -15.10 -3.05
CA GLU A 466 -4.52 -15.08 -3.29
C GLU A 466 -5.30 -14.50 -2.10
N ILE A 467 -4.91 -14.85 -0.88
CA ILE A 467 -5.61 -14.42 0.34
C ILE A 467 -4.89 -13.19 0.91
N PRO A 468 -5.52 -12.00 0.90
CA PRO A 468 -4.89 -10.80 1.42
C PRO A 468 -4.85 -10.79 2.95
N LEU A 469 -3.75 -10.31 3.51
CA LEU A 469 -3.76 -9.74 4.85
C LEU A 469 -4.64 -8.49 4.81
N ARG A 470 -5.63 -8.41 5.72
CA ARG A 470 -6.56 -7.28 5.79
C ARG A 470 -6.21 -6.40 6.99
N MET A 471 -6.27 -5.08 6.79
CA MET A 471 -6.24 -4.12 7.89
C MET A 471 -7.44 -3.19 7.81
N GLU A 472 -7.96 -2.80 8.97
CA GLU A 472 -9.09 -1.89 9.10
C GLU A 472 -8.85 -0.89 10.23
N SER A 473 -9.21 0.37 10.02
CA SER A 473 -9.12 1.40 11.06
C SER A 473 -10.00 1.08 12.27
N MET A 474 -9.54 1.47 13.46
CA MET A 474 -10.38 1.41 14.67
C MET A 474 -11.59 2.33 14.63
N ASP A 475 -11.59 3.36 13.78
CA ASP A 475 -12.71 4.27 13.54
C ASP A 475 -13.48 3.91 12.26
N PHE A 476 -13.31 2.68 11.75
CA PHE A 476 -14.03 2.19 10.59
C PHE A 476 -15.50 1.93 10.93
N PHE A 477 -16.40 2.49 10.12
CA PHE A 477 -17.83 2.24 10.23
C PHE A 477 -18.48 1.99 8.87
N ARG A 478 -19.36 0.98 8.82
CA ARG A 478 -20.30 0.78 7.72
C ARG A 478 -21.66 0.39 8.27
N LYS A 479 -22.69 1.12 7.83
CA LYS A 479 -24.08 0.89 8.24
C LYS A 479 -24.58 -0.53 7.89
N SER A 480 -24.08 -1.12 6.79
CA SER A 480 -24.44 -2.47 6.38
C SER A 480 -24.12 -3.53 7.45
N ARG A 481 -23.00 -3.39 8.19
CA ARG A 481 -22.64 -4.33 9.27
C ARG A 481 -23.69 -4.36 10.38
N LEU A 482 -24.27 -3.20 10.72
CA LEU A 482 -25.35 -3.13 11.70
C LEU A 482 -26.64 -3.76 11.15
N GLN A 483 -26.94 -3.56 9.87
CA GLN A 483 -28.10 -4.16 9.21
C GLN A 483 -28.00 -5.68 9.15
N GLU A 484 -26.84 -6.21 8.74
CA GLU A 484 -26.51 -7.63 8.74
C GLU A 484 -26.66 -8.23 10.15
N MET A 485 -26.09 -7.56 11.18
CA MET A 485 -26.24 -7.97 12.57
C MET A 485 -27.72 -7.99 13.01
N SER A 486 -28.52 -7.02 12.56
CA SER A 486 -29.95 -6.95 12.90
C SER A 486 -30.75 -8.05 12.23
N GLN A 487 -30.42 -8.37 10.98
CA GLN A 487 -31.04 -9.46 10.22
C GLN A 487 -30.72 -10.82 10.84
N GLU A 488 -29.47 -11.02 11.28
CA GLU A 488 -29.05 -12.29 11.87
C GLU A 488 -29.78 -12.59 13.19
N PHE A 489 -29.85 -11.62 14.11
CA PHE A 489 -30.43 -11.83 15.44
C PHE A 489 -31.93 -11.50 15.53
N GLY A 490 -32.49 -10.87 14.50
CA GLY A 490 -33.90 -10.42 14.46
C GLY A 490 -34.19 -9.18 15.30
N PHE A 491 -33.15 -8.52 15.82
CA PHE A 491 -33.18 -7.22 16.48
C PHE A 491 -31.75 -6.65 16.45
N GLN A 492 -31.56 -5.36 16.76
CA GLN A 492 -30.24 -4.74 16.80
C GLN A 492 -29.60 -4.87 18.19
N PRO A 493 -28.61 -5.76 18.43
CA PRO A 493 -28.12 -6.05 19.77
C PRO A 493 -27.42 -4.87 20.45
N LEU A 494 -26.61 -4.12 19.70
CA LEU A 494 -25.85 -3.00 20.27
C LEU A 494 -26.79 -1.88 20.75
N MET A 495 -27.84 -1.59 19.97
CA MET A 495 -28.83 -0.56 20.32
C MET A 495 -29.70 -1.01 21.49
N ALA A 496 -30.10 -2.29 21.53
CA ALA A 496 -30.88 -2.83 22.64
C ALA A 496 -30.09 -2.79 23.96
N ALA A 497 -28.83 -3.21 23.94
CA ALA A 497 -27.95 -3.15 25.10
C ALA A 497 -27.71 -1.71 25.56
N ALA A 498 -27.44 -0.78 24.62
CA ALA A 498 -27.24 0.63 24.94
C ALA A 498 -28.49 1.28 25.53
N ALA A 499 -29.66 1.02 24.95
CA ALA A 499 -30.94 1.53 25.46
C ALA A 499 -31.23 1.00 26.87
N TYR A 500 -30.96 -0.28 27.13
CA TYR A 500 -31.10 -0.86 28.46
C TYR A 500 -30.18 -0.20 29.48
N LEU A 501 -28.87 -0.13 29.18
CA LEU A 501 -27.87 0.49 30.06
C LEU A 501 -28.21 1.95 30.38
N GLN A 502 -28.63 2.72 29.36
CA GLN A 502 -29.02 4.11 29.53
C GLN A 502 -30.30 4.27 30.36
N GLN A 503 -31.34 3.47 30.09
CA GLN A 503 -32.60 3.52 30.82
C GLN A 503 -32.44 3.15 32.29
N GLN A 504 -31.62 2.13 32.58
CA GLN A 504 -31.37 1.64 33.93
C GLN A 504 -30.25 2.39 34.66
N LYS A 505 -29.56 3.33 33.99
CA LYS A 505 -28.39 4.05 34.52
C LYS A 505 -27.29 3.11 35.05
N LYS A 506 -27.06 1.99 34.35
CA LYS A 506 -26.03 0.99 34.66
C LYS A 506 -24.89 1.04 33.63
N GLN A 507 -23.74 0.47 33.97
CA GLN A 507 -22.58 0.31 33.06
C GLN A 507 -22.45 -1.11 32.50
N ALA A 508 -23.09 -2.09 33.14
CA ALA A 508 -23.11 -3.47 32.74
C ALA A 508 -24.50 -4.09 33.00
N PHE A 509 -24.76 -5.23 32.37
CA PHE A 509 -26.04 -5.92 32.42
C PHE A 509 -25.85 -7.44 32.43
N PHE A 510 -26.82 -8.16 33.00
CA PHE A 510 -26.88 -9.61 32.92
C PHE A 510 -27.56 -10.07 31.62
N PRO A 511 -27.17 -11.22 31.03
CA PRO A 511 -27.83 -11.76 29.83
C PRO A 511 -29.35 -11.91 29.98
N ASP A 512 -29.82 -12.31 31.16
CA ASP A 512 -31.25 -12.46 31.48
C ASP A 512 -32.02 -11.14 31.47
N GLU A 513 -31.37 -10.05 31.88
CA GLU A 513 -31.96 -8.70 31.86
C GLU A 513 -32.18 -8.25 30.42
N LEU A 514 -31.17 -8.39 29.56
CA LEU A 514 -31.29 -8.04 28.15
C LEU A 514 -32.32 -8.94 27.44
N ALA A 515 -32.36 -10.24 27.77
CA ALA A 515 -33.32 -11.19 27.20
C ALA A 515 -34.78 -10.80 27.43
N LYS A 516 -35.11 -10.28 28.63
CA LYS A 516 -36.44 -9.74 28.94
C LYS A 516 -36.79 -8.53 28.07
N VAL A 517 -35.84 -7.62 27.85
CA VAL A 517 -36.04 -6.41 27.03
C VAL A 517 -36.34 -6.77 25.58
N VAL A 518 -35.57 -7.70 25.01
CA VAL A 518 -35.68 -8.06 23.58
C VAL A 518 -36.67 -9.19 23.32
N LYS A 519 -37.33 -9.71 24.37
CA LYS A 519 -38.31 -10.81 24.32
C LYS A 519 -37.76 -12.07 23.65
N LYS A 520 -36.54 -12.47 24.01
CA LYS A 520 -35.87 -13.70 23.53
C LYS A 520 -35.53 -14.62 24.70
N GLN A 521 -35.27 -15.89 24.41
CA GLN A 521 -34.80 -16.84 25.43
C GLN A 521 -33.39 -16.46 25.92
N PRO A 522 -33.11 -16.51 27.24
CA PRO A 522 -31.81 -16.10 27.76
C PRO A 522 -30.61 -16.85 27.19
N ALA A 523 -30.74 -18.16 26.93
CA ALA A 523 -29.70 -18.95 26.31
C ALA A 523 -29.35 -18.51 24.87
N VAL A 524 -30.31 -17.92 24.14
CA VAL A 524 -30.07 -17.35 22.80
C VAL A 524 -29.32 -16.04 22.92
N VAL A 525 -29.74 -15.17 23.85
CA VAL A 525 -29.07 -13.88 24.10
C VAL A 525 -27.66 -14.07 24.61
N ARG A 526 -27.42 -15.03 25.51
CA ARG A 526 -26.08 -15.37 25.99
C ARG A 526 -25.15 -15.78 24.84
N ARG A 527 -25.58 -16.71 23.98
CA ARG A 527 -24.78 -17.13 22.81
C ARG A 527 -24.49 -15.97 21.84
N MET A 528 -25.46 -15.08 21.64
CA MET A 528 -25.25 -13.86 20.87
C MET A 528 -24.20 -12.95 21.52
N LEU A 529 -24.29 -12.72 22.83
CA LEU A 529 -23.33 -11.90 23.57
C LEU A 529 -21.92 -12.51 23.51
N GLU A 530 -21.78 -13.82 23.71
CA GLU A 530 -20.51 -14.54 23.57
C GLU A 530 -19.88 -14.32 22.19
N ARG A 531 -20.68 -14.48 21.12
CA ARG A 531 -20.21 -14.21 19.75
C ARG A 531 -19.81 -12.74 19.55
N LEU A 532 -20.63 -11.79 19.99
CA LEU A 532 -20.36 -10.36 19.80
C LEU A 532 -19.23 -9.87 20.72
N THR A 533 -18.93 -10.57 21.82
CA THR A 533 -17.73 -10.38 22.63
C THR A 533 -16.47 -10.74 21.84
N LEU A 534 -16.49 -11.88 21.11
CA LEU A 534 -15.37 -12.26 20.24
C LEU A 534 -15.16 -11.24 19.11
N GLU A 535 -16.25 -10.72 18.53
CA GLU A 535 -16.19 -9.64 17.53
C GLU A 535 -15.76 -8.26 18.13
N GLY A 536 -15.57 -8.19 19.45
CA GLY A 536 -15.06 -7.02 20.17
C GLY A 536 -16.11 -5.95 20.48
N TYR A 537 -17.40 -6.27 20.41
CA TYR A 537 -18.49 -5.34 20.74
C TYR A 537 -18.89 -5.35 22.21
N PHE A 538 -18.77 -6.49 22.89
CA PHE A 538 -19.04 -6.60 24.32
C PHE A 538 -17.81 -7.05 25.10
N GLN A 539 -17.67 -6.54 26.32
CA GLN A 539 -16.72 -7.06 27.30
C GLN A 539 -17.47 -7.93 28.29
N TYR A 540 -16.97 -9.14 28.54
CA TYR A 540 -17.54 -10.06 29.52
C TYR A 540 -16.70 -10.04 30.80
N ASN A 541 -17.37 -9.85 31.94
CA ASN A 541 -16.79 -10.03 33.27
C ASN A 541 -17.25 -11.38 33.81
N ALA A 542 -16.31 -12.34 33.88
CA ALA A 542 -16.59 -13.70 34.33
C ALA A 542 -16.96 -13.80 35.82
N ASP A 543 -16.34 -12.98 36.68
CA ASP A 543 -16.56 -13.02 38.13
C ASP A 543 -17.97 -12.54 38.50
N GLN A 544 -18.50 -11.57 37.75
CA GLN A 544 -19.82 -10.99 37.97
C GLN A 544 -20.90 -11.54 37.04
N ASP A 545 -20.52 -12.35 36.04
CA ASP A 545 -21.37 -12.82 34.94
C ASP A 545 -22.14 -11.70 34.22
N GLN A 546 -21.45 -10.58 33.97
CA GLN A 546 -22.04 -9.37 33.37
C GLN A 546 -21.35 -8.99 32.06
N TYR A 547 -22.11 -8.34 31.18
CA TYR A 547 -21.62 -7.78 29.92
C TYR A 547 -21.70 -6.26 29.93
N SER A 548 -20.71 -5.61 29.32
CA SER A 548 -20.68 -4.17 29.07
C SER A 548 -20.35 -3.88 27.60
N LEU A 549 -20.66 -2.67 27.14
CA LEU A 549 -20.32 -2.25 25.78
C LEU A 549 -18.84 -1.84 25.70
N THR A 550 -18.12 -2.34 24.71
CA THR A 550 -16.76 -1.87 24.43
C THR A 550 -16.78 -0.48 23.80
N ARG A 551 -15.61 0.17 23.76
CA ARG A 551 -15.41 1.41 22.99
C ARG A 551 -15.83 1.25 21.52
N LYS A 552 -15.56 0.09 20.91
CA LYS A 552 -15.94 -0.21 19.52
C LYS A 552 -17.47 -0.22 19.37
N ALA A 553 -18.21 -0.85 20.28
CA ALA A 553 -19.66 -0.85 20.22
C ALA A 553 -20.25 0.55 20.40
N VAL A 554 -19.77 1.30 21.39
CA VAL A 554 -20.21 2.70 21.61
C VAL A 554 -19.93 3.54 20.37
N PHE A 555 -18.75 3.40 19.76
CA PHE A 555 -18.41 4.08 18.50
C PHE A 555 -19.40 3.73 17.38
N TYR A 556 -19.67 2.43 17.14
CA TYR A 556 -20.63 1.98 16.12
C TYR A 556 -22.04 2.54 16.35
N ILE A 557 -22.49 2.59 17.61
CA ILE A 557 -23.78 3.17 17.99
C ILE A 557 -23.81 4.66 17.64
N MET A 558 -22.79 5.41 18.07
CA MET A 558 -22.71 6.86 17.88
C MET A 558 -22.52 7.27 16.42
N ALA A 559 -21.73 6.51 15.66
CA ALA A 559 -21.57 6.71 14.22
C ALA A 559 -22.88 6.48 13.46
N ASN A 560 -23.65 5.44 13.83
CA ASN A 560 -24.94 5.15 13.18
C ASN A 560 -25.99 6.25 13.36
N VAL A 561 -25.92 7.01 14.46
CA VAL A 561 -26.81 8.16 14.73
C VAL A 561 -26.16 9.51 14.37
N ASN A 562 -25.05 9.51 13.63
CA ASN A 562 -24.29 10.69 13.21
C ASN A 562 -23.83 11.59 14.38
N LYS A 563 -23.54 11.01 15.55
CA LYS A 563 -22.95 11.74 16.70
C LYS A 563 -21.45 11.55 16.85
N ALA A 564 -20.88 10.56 16.17
CA ALA A 564 -19.44 10.38 16.02
C ALA A 564 -19.10 10.35 14.53
N ASP A 565 -17.97 10.98 14.18
CA ASP A 565 -17.41 10.89 12.84
C ASP A 565 -16.63 9.59 12.65
N PHE A 566 -16.51 9.12 11.42
CA PHE A 566 -15.95 7.82 11.10
C PHE A 566 -15.17 7.83 9.79
N ASP A 567 -14.44 6.76 9.53
CA ASP A 567 -13.77 6.52 8.26
C ASP A 567 -14.26 5.22 7.58
N ASN A 568 -13.78 5.00 6.36
CA ASN A 568 -13.85 3.72 5.67
C ASN A 568 -12.46 3.17 5.38
N PHE A 569 -11.49 3.46 6.25
CA PHE A 569 -10.08 3.19 6.01
C PHE A 569 -9.78 1.69 6.13
N THR A 570 -9.51 1.07 4.97
CA THR A 570 -9.16 -0.35 4.86
C THR A 570 -8.00 -0.55 3.89
N LEU A 571 -7.11 -1.47 4.23
CA LEU A 571 -5.97 -1.88 3.41
C LEU A 571 -6.02 -3.39 3.18
N ARG A 572 -5.60 -3.82 1.98
CA ARG A 572 -5.42 -5.23 1.62
C ARG A 572 -3.99 -5.41 1.11
N SER A 573 -3.30 -6.38 1.69
CA SER A 573 -1.92 -6.71 1.38
C SER A 573 -1.84 -8.11 0.80
N VAL A 574 -1.52 -8.21 -0.50
CA VAL A 574 -1.22 -9.48 -1.18
C VAL A 574 0.27 -9.50 -1.47
N PHE A 575 1.03 -10.28 -0.71
CA PHE A 575 2.49 -10.28 -0.79
C PHE A 575 3.06 -11.68 -0.51
N PRO A 576 3.94 -12.22 -1.38
CA PRO A 576 4.53 -13.53 -1.21
C PRO A 576 5.59 -13.54 -0.09
N SER A 577 5.12 -13.74 1.15
CA SER A 577 5.96 -13.73 2.35
C SER A 577 6.98 -14.88 2.38
N ASN A 578 8.21 -14.58 2.82
CA ASN A 578 9.33 -15.51 3.01
C ASN A 578 9.93 -15.34 4.43
N ASP A 579 11.15 -15.83 4.69
CA ASP A 579 11.77 -15.79 6.04
C ASP A 579 12.26 -14.41 6.48
N ASN A 580 12.37 -13.46 5.55
CA ASN A 580 12.87 -12.12 5.82
C ASN A 580 11.79 -11.05 5.66
N LEU A 581 10.90 -11.22 4.68
CA LEU A 581 9.88 -10.26 4.32
C LEU A 581 8.49 -10.84 4.52
N ALA A 582 7.62 -10.02 5.07
CA ALA A 582 6.24 -10.33 5.40
C ALA A 582 5.30 -9.28 4.79
N ASN A 583 4.01 -9.61 4.72
CA ASN A 583 2.94 -8.70 4.30
C ASN A 583 3.00 -7.35 5.04
N ALA A 584 3.25 -7.39 6.35
CA ALA A 584 3.48 -6.18 7.13
C ALA A 584 4.56 -6.38 8.20
N SER A 585 5.30 -5.32 8.51
CA SER A 585 6.37 -5.34 9.51
C SER A 585 6.42 -4.03 10.30
N ILE A 586 6.42 -4.13 11.62
CA ILE A 586 6.64 -3.00 12.54
C ILE A 586 8.10 -3.01 12.96
N SER A 587 8.79 -1.90 12.69
CA SER A 587 10.17 -1.67 13.12
C SER A 587 10.19 -1.17 14.56
N PHE A 588 11.03 -1.73 15.44
CA PHE A 588 11.16 -1.22 16.81
C PHE A 588 12.03 0.03 16.93
N LYS A 589 12.74 0.41 15.85
CA LYS A 589 13.61 1.59 15.83
C LYS A 589 12.81 2.89 15.80
N ASP A 590 11.79 2.94 14.95
CA ASP A 590 10.98 4.12 14.63
C ASP A 590 9.48 3.87 14.82
N THR A 591 9.09 2.64 15.15
CA THR A 591 7.69 2.25 15.38
C THR A 591 6.85 2.32 14.10
N LEU A 592 7.45 2.34 12.91
CA LEU A 592 6.73 2.41 11.64
C LEU A 592 6.25 1.03 11.18
N LEU A 593 4.97 0.94 10.81
CA LEU A 593 4.34 -0.21 10.17
C LEU A 593 4.48 -0.12 8.66
N THR A 594 5.38 -0.90 8.09
CA THR A 594 5.52 -1.05 6.62
C THR A 594 4.58 -2.14 6.13
N ILE A 595 3.68 -1.80 5.22
CA ILE A 595 2.68 -2.70 4.62
C ILE A 595 3.02 -2.87 3.14
N ARG A 596 3.19 -4.12 2.69
CA ARG A 596 3.65 -4.46 1.33
C ARG A 596 2.54 -5.12 0.53
N GLY A 597 2.59 -5.03 -0.79
CA GLY A 597 1.59 -5.65 -1.66
C GLY A 597 0.22 -4.96 -1.61
N VAL A 598 0.19 -3.66 -1.34
CA VAL A 598 -1.02 -2.84 -1.36
C VAL A 598 -1.26 -2.33 -2.79
N GLU A 599 -2.22 -2.89 -3.50
CA GLU A 599 -2.54 -2.44 -4.86
C GLU A 599 -3.41 -1.19 -4.88
N HIS A 600 -4.40 -1.12 -3.98
CA HIS A 600 -5.26 0.03 -3.78
C HIS A 600 -5.84 -0.01 -2.36
N PHE A 601 -6.27 1.14 -1.85
CA PHE A 601 -6.94 1.24 -0.56
C PHE A 601 -7.91 2.42 -0.53
N ASN A 602 -8.89 2.34 0.36
CA ASN A 602 -9.91 3.37 0.54
C ASN A 602 -9.74 4.00 1.91
N ILE A 603 -9.98 5.31 2.03
CA ILE A 603 -9.99 6.06 3.31
C ILE A 603 -11.41 6.52 3.64
N SER A 604 -12.16 7.04 2.66
CA SER A 604 -13.53 7.53 2.83
C SER A 604 -14.33 7.27 1.57
N ASP A 605 -15.46 6.55 1.69
CA ASP A 605 -16.26 6.15 0.53
C ASP A 605 -17.05 7.35 -0.04
N SER A 606 -17.67 8.15 0.83
CA SER A 606 -18.50 9.32 0.46
C SER A 606 -17.69 10.45 -0.15
N LEU A 607 -16.52 10.75 0.43
CA LEU A 607 -15.58 11.76 -0.07
C LEU A 607 -14.76 11.24 -1.26
N ARG A 608 -14.91 9.95 -1.61
CA ARG A 608 -14.19 9.25 -2.69
C ARG A 608 -12.68 9.40 -2.53
N ILE A 609 -12.18 9.15 -1.32
CA ILE A 609 -10.75 9.23 -1.00
C ILE A 609 -10.16 7.83 -1.06
N SER A 610 -9.21 7.64 -1.97
CA SER A 610 -8.52 6.36 -2.19
C SER A 610 -7.06 6.57 -2.55
N GLY A 611 -6.23 5.57 -2.29
CA GLY A 611 -4.81 5.57 -2.62
C GLY A 611 -4.42 4.37 -3.47
N LYS A 612 -3.47 4.57 -4.37
CA LYS A 612 -2.87 3.56 -5.24
C LYS A 612 -1.34 3.71 -5.20
N PRO A 613 -0.65 2.98 -4.31
CA PRO A 613 0.79 3.04 -4.22
C PRO A 613 1.45 2.44 -5.47
N THR A 614 2.43 3.13 -6.06
CA THR A 614 3.12 2.65 -7.28
C THR A 614 4.11 1.54 -7.00
N ASP A 615 4.80 1.59 -5.85
CA ASP A 615 5.70 0.55 -5.34
C ASP A 615 4.97 -0.54 -4.54
N ARG A 616 3.63 -0.45 -4.45
CA ARG A 616 2.76 -1.32 -3.65
C ARG A 616 3.09 -1.31 -2.16
N ILE A 617 3.67 -0.23 -1.64
CA ILE A 617 4.05 -0.07 -0.23
C ILE A 617 3.30 1.11 0.39
N VAL A 618 2.83 0.92 1.62
CA VAL A 618 2.34 1.99 2.50
C VAL A 618 3.11 1.92 3.81
N VAL A 619 3.70 3.03 4.25
CA VAL A 619 4.38 3.12 5.54
C VAL A 619 3.52 3.94 6.48
N MET A 620 2.96 3.27 7.49
CA MET A 620 2.05 3.85 8.46
C MET A 620 2.79 4.15 9.76
N GLY A 621 2.60 5.34 10.29
CA GLY A 621 3.04 5.76 11.62
C GLY A 621 1.89 5.81 12.62
N LYS A 622 2.11 6.52 13.72
CA LYS A 622 1.13 6.66 14.80
C LYS A 622 -0.21 7.17 14.27
N ASN A 623 -1.30 6.61 14.80
CA ASN A 623 -2.66 7.10 14.52
C ASN A 623 -3.07 7.07 13.03
N ARG A 624 -2.53 6.14 12.25
CA ARG A 624 -2.86 5.94 10.81
C ARG A 624 -2.34 7.04 9.89
N ASP A 625 -1.49 7.93 10.39
CA ASP A 625 -0.68 8.79 9.52
C ASP A 625 0.13 7.89 8.61
N PHE A 626 0.22 8.18 7.31
CA PHE A 626 0.95 7.32 6.40
C PHE A 626 1.70 8.10 5.35
N THR A 627 2.74 7.45 4.81
CA THR A 627 3.46 7.89 3.63
C THR A 627 3.36 6.83 2.54
N MET A 628 3.26 7.27 1.29
CA MET A 628 3.25 6.38 0.13
C MET A 628 3.82 7.08 -1.12
N ASN A 629 4.31 6.28 -2.06
CA ASN A 629 4.62 6.74 -3.41
C ASN A 629 3.47 6.37 -4.34
N GLY A 630 3.05 7.27 -5.25
CA GLY A 630 2.05 6.95 -6.25
C GLY A 630 0.92 7.97 -6.32
N LEU A 631 -0.33 7.49 -6.34
CA LEU A 631 -1.51 8.32 -6.56
C LEU A 631 -2.43 8.30 -5.33
N LEU A 632 -2.74 9.47 -4.78
CA LEU A 632 -3.91 9.67 -3.91
C LEU A 632 -5.00 10.38 -4.71
N GLN A 633 -6.24 9.91 -4.63
CA GLN A 633 -7.39 10.54 -5.26
C GLN A 633 -8.36 11.00 -4.18
N SER A 634 -8.94 12.19 -4.36
CA SER A 634 -10.03 12.73 -3.54
C SER A 634 -11.06 13.39 -4.44
N SER A 635 -12.22 12.76 -4.62
CA SER A 635 -13.25 13.23 -5.57
C SER A 635 -12.68 13.47 -6.97
N ASN A 636 -12.72 14.71 -7.47
CA ASN A 636 -12.20 15.10 -8.78
C ASN A 636 -10.70 15.44 -8.79
N PHE A 637 -10.02 15.46 -7.63
CA PHE A 637 -8.60 15.76 -7.49
C PHE A 637 -7.75 14.49 -7.46
N LYS A 638 -6.57 14.56 -8.07
CA LYS A 638 -5.54 13.53 -8.08
C LYS A 638 -4.20 14.14 -7.69
N PHE A 639 -3.55 13.51 -6.72
CA PHE A 639 -2.25 13.88 -6.18
C PHE A 639 -1.27 12.78 -6.55
N THR A 640 -0.33 13.09 -7.44
CA THR A 640 0.70 12.14 -7.87
C THR A 640 2.04 12.63 -7.35
N GLY A 641 2.76 11.80 -6.62
CA GLY A 641 4.03 12.21 -6.05
C GLY A 641 4.83 11.08 -5.44
N ARG A 642 6.03 11.44 -5.02
CA ARG A 642 6.92 10.60 -4.22
C ARG A 642 6.76 11.05 -2.78
N ASN A 643 6.63 10.14 -1.83
CA ASN A 643 6.50 10.47 -0.40
C ASN A 643 5.26 11.31 -0.06
N ILE A 644 4.09 11.00 -0.64
CA ILE A 644 2.79 11.60 -0.26
C ILE A 644 2.55 11.34 1.22
N LYS A 645 2.51 12.40 2.04
CA LYS A 645 2.29 12.31 3.49
C LYS A 645 0.86 12.68 3.83
N PHE A 646 0.12 11.73 4.39
CA PHE A 646 -1.23 11.91 4.87
C PHE A 646 -1.24 12.00 6.41
N ASN A 647 -1.87 13.05 6.93
CA ASN A 647 -2.13 13.21 8.35
C ASN A 647 -3.59 12.84 8.63
N TYR A 648 -3.81 11.80 9.44
CA TYR A 648 -5.16 11.31 9.74
C TYR A 648 -5.90 12.25 10.69
N ASN A 649 -5.24 12.83 11.70
CA ASN A 649 -5.91 13.67 12.70
C ASN A 649 -6.59 14.88 12.07
N ASP A 650 -5.81 15.69 11.36
CA ASP A 650 -6.24 16.93 10.72
C ASP A 650 -6.77 16.70 9.29
N PHE A 651 -6.70 15.46 8.82
CA PHE A 651 -7.29 14.96 7.58
C PHE A 651 -6.84 15.71 6.31
N PHE A 652 -5.53 15.86 6.18
CA PHE A 652 -4.89 16.55 5.06
C PHE A 652 -3.75 15.74 4.42
N ILE A 653 -3.35 16.17 3.23
CA ILE A 653 -2.14 15.74 2.53
C ILE A 653 -1.14 16.89 2.45
N ASN A 654 0.12 16.61 2.77
CA ASN A 654 1.21 17.58 2.58
C ASN A 654 1.68 17.54 1.11
N MET A 655 1.81 18.71 0.49
CA MET A 655 2.10 18.89 -0.94
C MET A 655 3.60 19.15 -1.26
N SER A 656 4.50 19.06 -0.28
CA SER A 656 5.92 19.42 -0.46
C SER A 656 6.73 18.51 -1.39
N ASP A 657 6.29 17.26 -1.63
CA ASP A 657 6.99 16.29 -2.51
C ASP A 657 6.08 15.78 -3.65
N MET A 658 5.25 16.66 -4.25
CA MET A 658 4.27 16.26 -5.26
C MET A 658 4.81 16.42 -6.70
N ASP A 659 4.72 15.37 -7.52
CA ASP A 659 5.11 15.43 -8.94
C ASP A 659 4.06 16.18 -9.77
N SER A 660 2.77 16.01 -9.47
CA SER A 660 1.67 16.80 -10.04
C SER A 660 0.39 16.74 -9.21
N ILE A 661 -0.39 17.82 -9.28
CA ILE A 661 -1.77 17.85 -8.77
C ILE A 661 -2.69 18.15 -9.96
N THR A 662 -3.56 17.21 -10.29
CA THR A 662 -4.55 17.37 -11.35
C THR A 662 -5.96 17.35 -10.81
N TYR A 663 -6.88 17.99 -11.53
CA TYR A 663 -8.29 17.88 -11.25
C TYR A 663 -9.12 17.87 -12.52
N VAL A 664 -10.30 17.27 -12.45
CA VAL A 664 -11.33 17.40 -13.49
C VAL A 664 -12.25 18.57 -13.11
N PRO A 665 -12.48 19.56 -14.01
CA PRO A 665 -13.36 20.69 -13.72
C PRO A 665 -14.75 20.25 -13.24
N HIS A 666 -15.30 20.94 -12.25
CA HIS A 666 -16.48 20.52 -11.51
C HIS A 666 -17.68 20.17 -12.42
N GLU A 667 -17.99 21.03 -13.39
CA GLU A 667 -19.08 20.77 -14.34
C GLU A 667 -18.86 19.52 -15.20
N LYS A 668 -17.61 19.26 -15.62
CA LYS A 668 -17.27 18.06 -16.41
C LYS A 668 -17.36 16.82 -15.54
N TYR A 669 -16.82 16.87 -14.33
CA TYR A 669 -16.86 15.77 -13.38
C TYR A 669 -18.30 15.40 -12.99
N ALA A 670 -19.17 16.39 -12.76
CA ALA A 670 -20.60 16.18 -12.49
C ALA A 670 -21.35 15.48 -13.64
N LYS A 671 -20.90 15.68 -14.89
CA LYS A 671 -21.43 15.01 -16.10
C LYS A 671 -20.75 13.66 -16.39
N GLY A 672 -19.81 13.21 -15.57
CA GLY A 672 -19.02 12.00 -15.80
C GLY A 672 -18.02 12.11 -16.95
N LEU A 673 -17.68 13.33 -17.37
CA LEU A 673 -16.71 13.60 -18.43
C LEU A 673 -15.29 13.72 -17.86
N GLY A 674 -14.29 13.33 -18.65
CA GLY A 674 -12.88 13.50 -18.31
C GLY A 674 -12.30 14.86 -18.72
N GLY A 675 -10.97 14.94 -18.73
CA GLY A 675 -10.22 16.15 -19.12
C GLY A 675 -9.57 16.81 -17.91
N GLU A 676 -8.47 16.20 -17.45
CA GLU A 676 -7.69 16.70 -16.32
C GLU A 676 -6.95 17.99 -16.67
N VAL A 677 -6.88 18.90 -15.70
CA VAL A 677 -6.14 20.16 -15.75
C VAL A 677 -5.15 20.24 -14.58
N GLY A 678 -4.22 21.18 -14.63
CA GLY A 678 -3.29 21.44 -13.52
C GLY A 678 -2.00 20.60 -13.52
N GLY A 679 -1.87 19.59 -14.39
CA GLY A 679 -0.73 18.66 -14.36
C GLY A 679 0.66 19.26 -14.62
N ASN A 680 0.71 20.51 -15.11
CA ASN A 680 1.95 21.24 -15.34
C ASN A 680 2.20 22.34 -14.30
N ILE A 681 1.35 22.46 -13.28
CA ILE A 681 1.59 23.37 -12.15
C ILE A 681 2.64 22.71 -11.26
N LYS A 682 3.79 23.36 -11.12
CA LYS A 682 4.80 22.97 -10.14
C LYS A 682 4.46 23.62 -8.81
N TYR A 683 4.33 22.80 -7.78
CA TYR A 683 4.10 23.25 -6.41
C TYR A 683 5.45 23.22 -5.67
N ASP A 684 6.38 24.10 -6.08
CA ASP A 684 7.76 24.12 -5.57
C ASP A 684 7.86 24.48 -4.07
N LYS A 685 6.76 24.97 -3.49
CA LYS A 685 6.67 25.42 -2.11
C LYS A 685 5.75 24.52 -1.30
N ALA A 686 6.08 24.32 -0.04
CA ALA A 686 5.28 23.50 0.87
C ALA A 686 3.86 24.07 1.02
N GLY A 687 2.87 23.22 0.83
CA GLY A 687 1.47 23.54 1.06
C GLY A 687 0.69 22.34 1.60
N THR A 688 -0.55 22.57 1.98
CA THR A 688 -1.44 21.58 2.57
C THR A 688 -2.75 21.50 1.78
N PHE A 689 -3.17 20.28 1.44
CA PHE A 689 -4.50 20.03 0.90
C PHE A 689 -5.35 19.33 1.96
N TYR A 690 -6.31 20.05 2.53
CA TYR A 690 -7.29 19.50 3.46
C TYR A 690 -8.37 18.75 2.66
N LEU A 691 -8.45 17.44 2.88
CA LEU A 691 -9.38 16.57 2.17
C LEU A 691 -10.82 16.78 2.65
N SER A 692 -10.97 17.01 3.96
CA SER A 692 -12.19 17.37 4.67
C SER A 692 -11.81 18.07 5.97
N ASP A 693 -12.80 18.55 6.71
CA ASP A 693 -12.59 18.97 8.10
C ASP A 693 -12.18 17.76 8.96
N ALA A 694 -11.31 18.00 9.94
CA ALA A 694 -10.84 16.98 10.88
C ALA A 694 -11.97 16.24 11.62
N LYS A 695 -13.13 16.87 11.81
CA LYS A 695 -14.31 16.28 12.43
C LYS A 695 -15.30 15.67 11.43
N ASN A 696 -14.99 15.65 10.14
CA ASN A 696 -15.89 15.17 9.07
C ASN A 696 -15.17 14.30 8.02
N LYS A 697 -14.39 13.33 8.47
CA LYS A 697 -13.71 12.29 7.67
C LYS A 697 -14.71 11.41 6.90
N SER A 698 -15.91 11.24 7.45
CA SER A 698 -17.02 10.52 6.81
C SER A 698 -17.75 11.33 5.75
N GLY A 699 -17.54 12.65 5.67
CA GLY A 699 -18.31 13.55 4.81
C GLY A 699 -19.81 13.65 5.16
N GLN A 700 -20.27 13.05 6.27
CA GLN A 700 -21.69 12.99 6.63
C GLN A 700 -22.09 13.93 7.78
N GLN A 701 -21.13 14.63 8.39
CA GLN A 701 -21.42 15.57 9.47
C GLN A 701 -22.08 16.84 8.94
N LYS A 702 -23.21 17.21 9.57
CA LYS A 702 -23.98 18.40 9.20
C LYS A 702 -23.30 19.69 9.68
N GLY A 703 -23.42 20.76 8.89
CA GLY A 703 -22.93 22.09 9.25
C GLY A 703 -21.42 22.32 9.05
N VAL A 704 -20.70 21.32 8.54
CA VAL A 704 -19.27 21.41 8.24
C VAL A 704 -19.11 21.80 6.76
N THR A 705 -18.47 22.95 6.51
CA THR A 705 -18.28 23.51 5.16
C THR A 705 -16.84 24.00 4.97
N GLY A 706 -16.46 24.30 3.73
CA GLY A 706 -15.16 24.92 3.43
C GLY A 706 -14.06 23.93 3.01
N SER A 707 -14.26 22.62 3.17
CA SER A 707 -13.37 21.60 2.60
C SER A 707 -14.04 20.86 1.42
N PRO A 708 -13.28 20.30 0.46
CA PRO A 708 -11.82 20.31 0.38
C PRO A 708 -11.24 21.72 0.22
N ARG A 709 -10.06 21.94 0.80
CA ARG A 709 -9.39 23.25 0.86
C ARG A 709 -7.92 23.11 0.55
N ILE A 710 -7.40 23.96 -0.32
CA ILE A 710 -5.97 24.07 -0.60
C ILE A 710 -5.41 25.30 0.12
N HIS A 711 -4.28 25.14 0.82
CA HIS A 711 -3.56 26.23 1.49
C HIS A 711 -2.07 26.18 1.15
N ILE A 712 -1.56 27.23 0.50
CA ILE A 712 -0.15 27.39 0.14
C ILE A 712 0.28 28.78 0.60
N PRO A 713 0.86 28.89 1.82
CA PRO A 713 1.21 30.18 2.43
C PRO A 713 2.12 31.04 1.57
N GLU A 714 3.09 30.40 0.91
CA GLU A 714 4.11 31.11 0.13
C GLU A 714 3.74 31.33 -1.35
N GLY A 715 2.57 30.87 -1.77
CA GLY A 715 2.06 30.99 -3.14
C GLY A 715 2.66 30.03 -4.16
N VAL A 716 2.30 30.22 -5.43
CA VAL A 716 2.72 29.36 -6.56
C VAL A 716 3.14 30.19 -7.76
N VAL A 717 4.11 29.68 -8.53
CA VAL A 717 4.51 30.26 -9.82
C VAL A 717 4.13 29.27 -10.92
N ILE A 718 3.42 29.76 -11.94
CA ILE A 718 2.93 28.94 -13.05
C ILE A 718 3.60 29.44 -14.32
N HIS A 719 4.44 28.61 -14.93
CA HIS A 719 5.10 28.91 -16.21
C HIS A 719 4.20 28.52 -17.39
N PHE A 720 4.47 29.09 -18.56
CA PHE A 720 3.74 28.82 -19.82
C PHE A 720 4.64 28.18 -20.89
N ASP A 721 5.62 27.40 -20.46
CA ASP A 721 6.64 26.69 -21.25
C ASP A 721 6.21 25.28 -21.72
N GLN A 722 4.96 24.91 -21.46
CA GLN A 722 4.48 23.55 -21.68
C GLN A 722 4.68 23.09 -23.14
N PRO A 723 5.30 21.91 -23.40
CA PRO A 723 5.53 21.40 -24.75
C PRO A 723 4.26 21.28 -25.60
N LYS A 724 3.10 21.06 -24.96
CA LYS A 724 1.78 21.00 -25.62
C LYS A 724 1.40 22.29 -26.36
N ARG A 725 2.04 23.43 -26.04
CA ARG A 725 1.86 24.71 -26.76
C ARG A 725 2.60 24.77 -28.09
N GLY A 726 3.52 23.84 -28.35
CA GLY A 726 4.32 23.81 -29.58
C GLY A 726 5.06 25.13 -29.80
N GLN A 727 4.88 25.74 -30.97
CA GLN A 727 5.49 27.04 -31.32
C GLN A 727 5.00 28.24 -30.47
N TRP A 728 3.98 28.04 -29.63
CA TRP A 728 3.42 29.05 -28.72
C TRP A 728 3.82 28.83 -27.26
N ALA A 729 4.81 27.98 -27.00
CA ALA A 729 5.43 27.86 -25.68
C ALA A 729 6.22 29.14 -25.36
N TYR A 730 6.16 29.57 -24.11
CA TYR A 730 6.88 30.75 -23.64
C TYR A 730 8.11 30.35 -22.82
N PRO A 731 9.18 31.17 -22.83
CA PRO A 731 10.30 30.94 -21.93
C PRO A 731 9.90 31.25 -20.48
N GLU A 732 10.70 30.79 -19.51
CA GLU A 732 10.36 30.84 -18.07
C GLU A 732 10.09 32.25 -17.54
N GLU A 733 10.62 33.31 -18.18
CA GLU A 733 10.36 34.70 -17.77
C GLU A 733 8.92 35.16 -18.04
N VAL A 734 8.13 34.35 -18.75
CA VAL A 734 6.68 34.48 -18.87
C VAL A 734 6.03 33.52 -17.88
N PHE A 735 5.51 34.07 -16.80
CA PHE A 735 4.95 33.31 -15.70
C PHE A 735 3.78 34.05 -15.04
N PHE A 736 2.99 33.29 -14.30
CA PHE A 736 1.92 33.79 -13.45
C PHE A 736 2.33 33.61 -11.99
N SER A 737 2.41 34.70 -11.24
CA SER A 737 2.74 34.68 -9.83
C SER A 737 1.46 34.76 -9.01
N VAL A 738 1.24 33.75 -8.18
CA VAL A 738 0.14 33.70 -7.22
C VAL A 738 0.74 33.92 -5.83
N PRO A 739 0.26 34.89 -5.06
CA PRO A 739 0.66 35.05 -3.66
C PRO A 739 0.05 33.92 -2.81
N GLU A 740 -0.22 34.13 -1.52
CA GLU A 740 -0.88 33.14 -0.67
C GLU A 740 -2.15 32.58 -1.35
N LEU A 741 -2.19 31.25 -1.52
CA LEU A 741 -3.35 30.55 -2.07
C LEU A 741 -4.09 29.86 -0.93
N ASP A 742 -5.27 30.37 -0.59
CA ASP A 742 -6.14 29.77 0.41
C ASP A 742 -7.57 29.66 -0.12
N VAL A 743 -7.91 28.49 -0.64
CA VAL A 743 -9.19 28.28 -1.35
C VAL A 743 -9.89 27.04 -0.83
N GLY A 744 -11.00 27.27 -0.13
CA GLY A 744 -11.92 26.23 0.33
C GLY A 744 -13.11 25.97 -0.59
N GLY A 745 -13.90 24.94 -0.27
CA GLY A 745 -15.15 24.59 -0.96
C GLY A 745 -14.94 24.05 -2.37
N LEU A 746 -13.82 23.34 -2.59
CA LEU A 746 -13.42 22.79 -3.91
C LEU A 746 -14.31 21.63 -4.38
N ASP A 747 -15.28 21.22 -3.56
CA ASP A 747 -16.36 20.31 -3.94
C ASP A 747 -17.44 20.99 -4.81
N LYS A 748 -17.52 22.33 -4.78
CA LYS A 748 -18.58 23.13 -5.45
C LYS A 748 -18.06 24.07 -6.53
N ARG A 749 -16.74 24.30 -6.59
CA ARG A 749 -16.10 25.21 -7.54
C ARG A 749 -14.71 24.71 -7.92
N ASP A 750 -14.24 25.17 -9.08
CA ASP A 750 -12.87 24.96 -9.51
C ASP A 750 -11.91 25.94 -8.83
N ILE A 751 -10.62 25.59 -8.81
CA ILE A 751 -9.58 26.49 -8.29
C ILE A 751 -9.39 27.64 -9.29
N GLU A 752 -9.49 28.87 -8.79
CA GLU A 752 -9.08 30.09 -9.48
C GLU A 752 -7.85 30.66 -8.79
N PHE A 753 -6.77 30.88 -9.55
CA PHE A 753 -5.53 31.42 -9.02
C PHE A 753 -5.47 32.93 -9.31
N VAL A 754 -5.79 33.75 -8.31
CA VAL A 754 -5.74 35.22 -8.44
C VAL A 754 -4.31 35.69 -8.24
N GLY A 755 -3.76 36.43 -9.21
CA GLY A 755 -2.35 36.80 -9.17
C GLY A 755 -1.94 37.79 -10.26
N GLU A 756 -0.64 37.81 -10.55
CA GLU A 756 0.01 38.74 -11.46
C GLU A 756 0.63 37.98 -12.63
N PHE A 757 0.29 38.38 -13.87
CA PHE A 757 0.89 37.82 -15.08
C PHE A 757 2.08 38.68 -15.50
N HIS A 758 3.25 38.04 -15.57
CA HIS A 758 4.50 38.61 -16.05
C HIS A 758 4.80 38.04 -17.44
N SER A 759 5.08 38.91 -18.41
CA SER A 759 5.16 38.53 -19.81
C SER A 759 6.46 38.97 -20.50
N ALA A 760 7.54 39.13 -19.73
CA ALA A 760 8.87 39.47 -20.24
C ALA A 760 8.89 40.67 -21.24
N GLY A 761 8.06 41.70 -20.99
CA GLY A 761 7.99 42.91 -21.81
C GLY A 761 6.95 42.90 -22.94
N ILE A 762 6.24 41.78 -23.16
CA ILE A 762 5.13 41.70 -24.14
C ILE A 762 4.00 42.64 -23.72
N LEU A 763 3.55 42.54 -22.47
CA LEU A 763 2.53 43.37 -21.83
C LEU A 763 3.09 43.94 -20.51
N PRO A 764 2.58 45.11 -20.06
CA PRO A 764 2.66 45.49 -18.65
C PRO A 764 2.14 44.36 -17.75
N MET A 765 2.61 44.32 -16.51
CA MET A 765 2.09 43.39 -15.51
C MET A 765 0.57 43.58 -15.36
N ILE A 766 -0.20 42.52 -15.52
CA ILE A 766 -1.65 42.54 -15.34
C ILE A 766 -2.07 41.70 -14.14
N LYS A 767 -3.01 42.22 -13.36
CA LYS A 767 -3.67 41.47 -12.28
C LYS A 767 -4.90 40.77 -12.85
N THR A 768 -4.95 39.45 -12.74
CA THR A 768 -6.07 38.65 -13.27
C THR A 768 -6.19 37.33 -12.51
N ALA A 769 -7.08 36.45 -12.95
CA ALA A 769 -7.30 35.13 -12.36
C ALA A 769 -7.02 34.05 -13.40
N LEU A 770 -6.14 33.12 -13.06
CA LEU A 770 -5.89 31.91 -13.85
C LEU A 770 -6.99 30.88 -13.54
N LYS A 771 -7.60 30.33 -14.57
CA LYS A 771 -8.69 29.36 -14.52
C LYS A 771 -8.46 28.24 -15.54
N SER A 772 -9.22 27.16 -15.41
CA SER A 772 -9.28 26.11 -16.42
C SER A 772 -9.93 26.62 -17.71
N MET A 773 -9.25 26.44 -18.84
CA MET A 773 -9.75 26.80 -20.17
C MET A 773 -10.43 25.60 -20.86
N PRO A 774 -11.29 25.82 -21.88
CA PRO A 774 -11.97 24.73 -22.59
C PRO A 774 -11.03 23.66 -23.19
N ASP A 775 -9.82 24.08 -23.56
CA ASP A 775 -8.76 23.23 -24.12
C ASP A 775 -7.91 22.50 -23.07
N THR A 776 -8.31 22.54 -21.79
CA THR A 776 -7.61 21.97 -20.61
C THR A 776 -6.28 22.65 -20.24
N SER A 777 -6.01 23.85 -20.75
CA SER A 777 -4.91 24.67 -20.26
C SER A 777 -5.28 25.42 -18.98
N MET A 778 -4.29 25.73 -18.16
CA MET A 778 -4.40 26.77 -17.15
C MET A 778 -4.11 28.10 -17.83
N GLY A 779 -5.10 28.98 -17.86
CA GLY A 779 -5.11 30.18 -18.67
C GLY A 779 -5.96 31.28 -18.06
N PHE A 780 -6.11 32.41 -18.73
CA PHE A 780 -6.92 33.52 -18.23
C PHE A 780 -7.65 34.21 -19.38
N GLU A 781 -8.69 34.97 -19.02
CA GLU A 781 -9.33 35.96 -19.88
C GLU A 781 -9.30 37.30 -19.15
N HIS A 782 -8.71 38.31 -19.77
CA HIS A 782 -8.54 39.63 -19.18
C HIS A 782 -9.14 40.71 -20.10
N PRO A 783 -10.19 41.45 -19.67
CA PRO A 783 -10.78 42.51 -20.48
C PRO A 783 -9.75 43.62 -20.72
N LEU A 784 -9.69 44.15 -21.94
CA LEU A 784 -8.77 45.24 -22.27
C LEU A 784 -9.41 46.61 -21.96
N PRO A 785 -8.64 47.59 -21.46
CA PRO A 785 -9.11 48.96 -21.29
C PRO A 785 -9.50 49.61 -22.62
N ARG A 786 -10.44 50.57 -22.60
CA ARG A 786 -10.96 51.23 -23.81
C ARG A 786 -9.86 52.01 -24.55
N GLU A 787 -8.90 52.56 -23.82
CA GLU A 787 -7.72 53.25 -24.34
C GLU A 787 -6.69 52.30 -24.98
N GLY A 788 -6.81 50.99 -24.75
CA GLY A 788 -5.90 49.95 -25.22
C GLY A 788 -4.74 49.68 -24.26
N ILE A 789 -4.02 48.59 -24.52
CA ILE A 789 -2.83 48.20 -23.75
C ILE A 789 -1.56 48.40 -24.59
N LYS A 790 -0.51 48.92 -23.96
CA LYS A 790 0.81 49.02 -24.58
C LYS A 790 1.42 47.63 -24.69
N VAL A 791 2.07 47.33 -25.82
CA VAL A 791 2.75 46.04 -26.07
C VAL A 791 4.20 46.24 -26.49
N TYR A 792 5.05 45.24 -26.22
CA TYR A 792 6.49 45.24 -26.53
C TYR A 792 7.21 46.49 -26.04
N ASN A 793 7.27 46.66 -24.71
CA ASN A 793 7.88 47.82 -24.05
C ASN A 793 7.35 49.18 -24.53
N GLY A 794 6.08 49.24 -24.95
CA GLY A 794 5.41 50.46 -25.38
C GLY A 794 5.61 50.83 -26.85
N LYS A 795 6.20 49.96 -27.67
CA LYS A 795 6.39 50.19 -29.12
C LYS A 795 5.06 50.26 -29.88
N ALA A 796 4.03 49.55 -29.44
CA ALA A 796 2.70 49.58 -30.05
C ALA A 796 1.57 49.58 -29.01
N VAL A 797 0.35 49.84 -29.46
CA VAL A 797 -0.87 49.80 -28.63
C VAL A 797 -1.88 48.83 -29.26
N VAL A 798 -2.47 47.96 -28.44
CA VAL A 798 -3.52 47.02 -28.85
C VAL A 798 -4.84 47.41 -28.18
N LYS A 799 -5.90 47.56 -28.98
CA LYS A 799 -7.28 47.76 -28.52
C LYS A 799 -8.11 46.55 -28.92
N GLY A 800 -8.95 46.07 -28.02
CA GLY A 800 -9.79 44.89 -28.26
C GLY A 800 -10.75 44.64 -27.11
N PRO A 801 -11.58 43.60 -27.18
CA PRO A 801 -12.48 43.25 -26.09
C PRO A 801 -11.73 42.59 -24.92
N LYS A 802 -10.78 41.69 -25.21
CA LYS A 802 -10.03 40.94 -24.19
C LYS A 802 -8.70 40.37 -24.71
N LEU A 803 -7.82 40.07 -23.76
CA LEU A 803 -6.69 39.16 -23.88
C LEU A 803 -7.11 37.79 -23.34
N PHE A 804 -6.63 36.71 -23.94
CA PHE A 804 -6.74 35.39 -23.35
C PHE A 804 -5.47 34.57 -23.54
N MET A 805 -5.18 33.70 -22.59
CA MET A 805 -4.06 32.77 -22.62
C MET A 805 -4.61 31.35 -22.57
N ASP A 806 -4.31 30.54 -23.58
CA ASP A 806 -4.66 29.11 -23.67
C ASP A 806 -3.54 28.32 -24.38
N TYR A 807 -3.67 27.03 -24.71
CA TYR A 807 -2.59 26.28 -25.39
C TYR A 807 -2.19 26.85 -26.77
N LYS A 808 -2.99 27.75 -27.36
CA LYS A 808 -2.66 28.45 -28.61
C LYS A 808 -1.93 29.78 -28.37
N GLY A 809 -1.53 30.07 -27.14
CA GLY A 809 -0.74 31.23 -26.74
C GLY A 809 -1.56 32.39 -26.17
N LEU A 810 -0.86 33.46 -25.82
CA LEU A 810 -1.41 34.77 -25.47
C LEU A 810 -1.98 35.41 -26.72
N GLN A 811 -3.29 35.64 -26.71
CA GLN A 811 -4.06 36.04 -27.87
C GLN A 811 -4.96 37.23 -27.59
N SER A 812 -5.24 37.99 -28.65
CA SER A 812 -6.27 39.02 -28.65
C SER A 812 -6.84 39.20 -30.05
N GLU A 813 -8.06 39.70 -30.13
CA GLU A 813 -8.66 40.24 -31.35
C GLU A 813 -8.76 41.76 -31.21
N GLY A 814 -8.77 42.48 -32.34
CA GLY A 814 -8.95 43.93 -32.35
C GLY A 814 -7.93 44.68 -33.20
N THR A 815 -7.55 45.86 -32.75
CA THR A 815 -6.73 46.81 -33.54
C THR A 815 -5.35 47.00 -32.92
N LEU A 816 -4.31 46.68 -33.68
CA LEU A 816 -2.91 47.02 -33.38
C LEU A 816 -2.56 48.37 -34.03
N SER A 817 -2.09 49.30 -33.21
CA SER A 817 -1.56 50.61 -33.62
C SER A 817 -0.04 50.61 -33.50
N TYR A 818 0.67 50.77 -34.63
CA TYR A 818 2.13 50.89 -34.69
C TYR A 818 2.54 51.91 -35.75
N LEU A 819 3.34 52.91 -35.37
CA LEU A 819 3.70 54.04 -36.24
C LEU A 819 2.45 54.70 -36.86
N THR A 820 2.33 54.70 -38.19
CA THR A 820 1.14 55.20 -38.92
C THR A 820 0.12 54.10 -39.23
N GLY A 821 0.39 52.85 -38.85
CA GLY A 821 -0.44 51.68 -39.12
C GLY A 821 -1.54 51.47 -38.09
N GLN A 822 -2.76 51.22 -38.58
CA GLN A 822 -3.94 50.78 -37.87
C GLN A 822 -4.38 49.43 -38.45
N ILE A 823 -4.07 48.35 -37.72
CA ILE A 823 -4.16 46.98 -38.22
C ILE A 823 -5.28 46.25 -37.47
N GLN A 824 -6.38 45.98 -38.15
CA GLN A 824 -7.52 45.26 -37.60
C GLN A 824 -7.38 43.76 -37.85
N ALA A 825 -7.08 43.04 -36.77
CA ALA A 825 -6.82 41.62 -36.76
C ALA A 825 -7.95 40.84 -36.07
N ASP A 826 -8.42 39.77 -36.72
CA ASP A 826 -9.34 38.81 -36.10
C ASP A 826 -8.58 37.92 -35.10
N ARG A 827 -7.26 37.79 -35.25
CA ARG A 827 -6.39 37.07 -34.33
C ARG A 827 -4.99 37.67 -34.30
N MET A 828 -4.51 37.97 -33.11
CA MET A 828 -3.13 38.31 -32.78
C MET A 828 -2.60 37.28 -31.78
N VAL A 829 -1.42 36.74 -32.03
CA VAL A 829 -0.67 35.89 -31.09
C VAL A 829 0.61 36.62 -30.71
N PHE A 830 0.79 36.85 -29.42
CA PHE A 830 1.95 37.56 -28.87
C PHE A 830 2.99 36.55 -28.40
N THR A 831 4.22 36.64 -28.90
CA THR A 831 5.37 35.85 -28.43
C THR A 831 6.42 36.80 -27.85
N LYS A 832 7.49 36.30 -27.23
CA LYS A 832 8.50 37.17 -26.58
C LYS A 832 9.16 38.14 -27.58
N ASP A 833 9.45 37.65 -28.79
CA ASP A 833 10.23 38.34 -29.81
C ASP A 833 9.40 38.77 -31.02
N SER A 834 8.17 38.28 -31.15
CA SER A 834 7.35 38.54 -32.34
C SER A 834 5.84 38.55 -32.09
N LEU A 835 5.12 39.32 -32.91
CA LEU A 835 3.66 39.27 -33.00
C LEU A 835 3.27 38.68 -34.34
N VAL A 836 2.43 37.64 -34.32
CA VAL A 836 1.82 37.08 -35.53
C VAL A 836 0.35 37.42 -35.55
N ALA A 837 -0.16 37.93 -36.67
CA ALA A 837 -1.57 38.28 -36.78
C ALA A 837 -2.15 37.92 -38.15
N SER A 838 -3.46 37.71 -38.16
CA SER A 838 -4.27 37.60 -39.38
C SER A 838 -5.51 38.46 -39.23
N GLY A 839 -5.90 39.15 -40.31
CA GLY A 839 -6.98 40.13 -40.20
C GLY A 839 -7.57 40.58 -41.53
N LYS A 840 -8.65 41.34 -41.41
CA LYS A 840 -9.46 41.81 -42.54
C LYS A 840 -8.94 43.09 -43.16
N SER A 841 -8.34 43.99 -42.38
CA SER A 841 -7.85 45.26 -42.93
C SER A 841 -6.67 45.85 -42.18
N ALA A 842 -5.70 46.37 -42.91
CA ALA A 842 -4.63 47.21 -42.38
C ALA A 842 -4.61 48.54 -43.14
N ARG A 843 -4.56 49.65 -42.42
CA ARG A 843 -4.51 51.00 -42.99
C ARG A 843 -3.30 51.74 -42.47
N PHE A 844 -2.55 52.37 -43.35
CA PHE A 844 -1.42 53.23 -43.02
C PHE A 844 -1.81 54.65 -43.41
N SER A 845 -1.82 55.56 -42.43
CA SER A 845 -2.10 56.96 -42.69
C SER A 845 -0.88 57.65 -43.28
N GLU A 846 -1.10 58.56 -44.23
CA GLU A 846 -0.04 59.41 -44.76
C GLU A 846 0.42 60.42 -43.70
N GLY A 847 1.73 60.58 -43.54
CA GLY A 847 2.28 61.57 -42.63
C GLY A 847 3.79 61.45 -42.42
N THR A 848 4.35 62.41 -41.70
CA THR A 848 5.75 62.37 -41.27
C THR A 848 5.80 62.08 -39.77
N LEU A 849 6.47 61.00 -39.39
CA LEU A 849 6.67 60.60 -38.00
C LEU A 849 8.16 60.46 -37.75
N GLY A 850 8.70 61.16 -36.74
CA GLY A 850 10.13 61.12 -36.42
C GLY A 850 11.06 61.58 -37.55
N GLY A 851 10.58 62.48 -38.43
CA GLY A 851 11.32 62.93 -39.62
C GLY A 851 11.27 61.98 -40.81
N VAL A 852 10.60 60.83 -40.69
CA VAL A 852 10.43 59.83 -41.75
C VAL A 852 9.02 59.93 -42.35
N TYR A 853 8.92 59.95 -43.67
CA TYR A 853 7.64 59.97 -44.37
C TYR A 853 7.08 58.56 -44.56
N PHE A 854 5.79 58.40 -44.31
CA PHE A 854 5.02 57.19 -44.56
C PHE A 854 3.89 57.50 -45.57
N PRO A 855 3.79 56.77 -46.69
CA PRO A 855 2.69 56.96 -47.63
C PRO A 855 1.39 56.38 -47.08
N LYS A 856 0.26 56.82 -47.64
CA LYS A 856 -1.01 56.13 -47.45
C LYS A 856 -0.97 54.75 -48.12
N ALA A 857 -1.35 53.71 -47.39
CA ALA A 857 -1.52 52.37 -47.92
C ALA A 857 -2.71 51.68 -47.27
N ASP A 858 -3.51 50.97 -48.06
CA ASP A 858 -4.66 50.20 -47.59
C ASP A 858 -4.51 48.75 -48.03
N LEU A 859 -4.86 47.82 -47.13
CA LEU A 859 -4.76 46.38 -47.32
C LEU A 859 -6.01 45.70 -46.80
N LYS A 860 -6.49 44.70 -47.54
CA LYS A 860 -7.53 43.77 -47.11
C LYS A 860 -6.99 42.35 -47.06
N GLU A 861 -7.45 41.56 -46.08
CA GLU A 861 -7.11 40.14 -45.90
C GLU A 861 -5.60 39.87 -45.89
N PHE A 862 -5.03 39.91 -44.69
CA PHE A 862 -3.58 39.86 -44.52
C PHE A 862 -3.15 38.84 -43.48
N THR A 863 -1.92 38.40 -43.65
CA THR A 863 -1.11 37.82 -42.57
C THR A 863 0.02 38.79 -42.25
N MET A 864 0.38 38.87 -40.98
CA MET A 864 1.39 39.81 -40.50
C MET A 864 2.30 39.11 -39.51
N LYS A 865 3.60 39.39 -39.64
CA LYS A 865 4.62 39.05 -38.64
C LYS A 865 5.38 40.32 -38.31
N TRP A 866 5.34 40.71 -37.05
CA TRP A 866 6.09 41.84 -36.54
C TRP A 866 7.20 41.36 -35.63
N LEU A 867 8.42 41.86 -35.89
CA LEU A 867 9.61 41.69 -35.09
C LEU A 867 9.98 43.06 -34.48
N PRO A 868 9.53 43.36 -33.25
CA PRO A 868 9.69 44.69 -32.66
C PRO A 868 11.14 45.10 -32.40
N GLU A 869 12.02 44.15 -32.05
CA GLU A 869 13.45 44.43 -31.84
C GLU A 869 14.23 44.60 -33.15
N ALA A 870 13.83 43.88 -34.21
CA ALA A 870 14.42 44.03 -35.53
C ALA A 870 13.85 45.21 -36.34
N ASP A 871 12.92 45.98 -35.75
CA ASP A 871 12.17 47.07 -36.39
C ASP A 871 11.62 46.67 -37.77
N SER A 872 10.88 45.56 -37.82
CA SER A 872 10.37 45.01 -39.07
C SER A 872 8.99 44.41 -38.90
N MET A 873 7.97 45.09 -39.43
CA MET A 873 6.60 44.58 -39.51
C MET A 873 6.28 44.19 -40.95
N MET A 874 6.21 42.88 -41.20
CA MET A 874 5.94 42.29 -42.50
C MET A 874 4.44 42.00 -42.63
N LEU A 875 3.81 42.50 -43.67
CA LEU A 875 2.42 42.19 -44.04
C LEU A 875 2.42 41.53 -45.42
N ARG A 876 1.67 40.44 -45.56
CA ARG A 876 1.48 39.73 -46.82
C ARG A 876 0.00 39.61 -47.12
N THR A 877 -0.36 39.88 -48.37
CA THR A 877 -1.75 39.76 -48.84
C THR A 877 -2.14 38.30 -49.05
N GLN A 878 -3.43 37.98 -48.92
CA GLN A 878 -3.98 36.68 -49.28
C GLN A 878 -4.77 36.77 -50.59
N GLY A 879 -4.09 37.12 -51.69
CA GLY A 879 -4.69 37.17 -53.04
C GLY A 879 -5.09 38.56 -53.57
N ASN A 880 -4.79 39.62 -52.81
CA ASN A 880 -5.03 41.03 -53.20
C ASN A 880 -3.71 41.81 -53.36
N ALA A 881 -3.80 43.08 -53.76
CA ALA A 881 -2.66 44.00 -53.83
C ALA A 881 -2.77 45.11 -52.76
N PHE A 882 -1.65 45.73 -52.40
CA PHE A 882 -1.62 46.95 -51.58
C PHE A 882 -1.82 48.17 -52.46
N ASP A 883 -2.79 49.02 -52.14
CA ASP A 883 -3.06 50.26 -52.88
C ASP A 883 -2.23 51.42 -52.34
N PHE A 884 -1.50 52.11 -53.23
CA PHE A 884 -0.73 53.33 -52.94
C PHE A 884 -1.20 54.49 -53.80
N TYR A 885 -0.93 55.73 -53.35
CA TYR A 885 -1.17 56.96 -54.12
C TYR A 885 -2.59 57.02 -54.72
N ASN A 886 -3.60 56.88 -53.87
CA ASN A 886 -5.02 56.84 -54.24
C ASN A 886 -5.38 55.74 -55.28
N GLY A 887 -4.71 54.59 -55.21
CA GLY A 887 -5.01 53.41 -56.05
C GLY A 887 -4.36 53.45 -57.44
N THR A 888 -3.52 54.45 -57.72
CA THR A 888 -2.80 54.55 -59.01
C THR A 888 -1.62 53.58 -59.12
N THR A 889 -1.16 53.03 -57.99
CA THR A 889 -0.06 52.06 -57.92
C THR A 889 -0.43 50.95 -56.96
N LYS A 890 -0.28 49.69 -57.40
CA LYS A 890 -0.66 48.49 -56.64
C LYS A 890 0.54 47.58 -56.44
N LEU A 891 0.81 47.12 -55.22
CA LEU A 891 1.85 46.12 -54.95
C LEU A 891 1.23 44.73 -54.76
N GLU A 892 1.66 43.76 -55.54
CA GLU A 892 1.43 42.33 -55.29
C GLU A 892 2.69 41.73 -54.66
N GLY A 893 2.63 41.34 -53.39
CA GLY A 893 3.79 40.80 -52.67
C GLY A 893 3.73 41.04 -51.16
N GLU A 894 4.84 41.52 -50.60
CA GLU A 894 5.02 41.78 -49.17
C GLU A 894 5.33 43.26 -48.90
N LEU A 895 4.71 43.80 -47.86
CA LEU A 895 4.93 45.15 -47.37
C LEU A 895 5.65 45.09 -46.03
N VAL A 896 6.76 45.82 -45.89
CA VAL A 896 7.56 45.89 -44.68
C VAL A 896 7.53 47.31 -44.11
N LEU A 897 6.84 47.49 -42.98
CA LEU A 897 6.83 48.72 -42.23
C LEU A 897 7.99 48.73 -41.21
N ARG A 898 8.82 49.77 -41.26
CA ARG A 898 9.93 50.01 -40.33
C ARG A 898 9.88 51.46 -39.83
N SER A 899 10.54 51.77 -38.72
CA SER A 899 10.70 53.16 -38.24
C SER A 899 11.36 54.07 -39.28
N LYS A 900 12.16 53.50 -40.19
CA LYS A 900 12.86 54.20 -41.29
C LYS A 900 12.04 54.38 -42.57
N GLY A 901 10.82 53.86 -42.63
CA GLY A 901 9.90 54.05 -43.76
C GLY A 901 9.14 52.79 -44.14
N LEU A 902 8.47 52.85 -45.29
CA LEU A 902 7.68 51.75 -45.83
C LEU A 902 8.36 51.15 -47.06
N PHE A 903 8.54 49.84 -47.03
CA PHE A 903 9.27 49.09 -48.06
C PHE A 903 8.40 48.00 -48.66
N GLY A 904 8.61 47.68 -49.93
CA GLY A 904 7.89 46.62 -50.64
C GLY A 904 8.84 45.59 -51.24
N ASN A 905 8.36 44.36 -51.34
CA ASN A 905 8.96 43.29 -52.12
C ASN A 905 7.84 42.70 -53.00
N GLY A 906 8.04 42.69 -54.31
CA GLY A 906 7.13 42.07 -55.26
C GLY A 906 6.94 42.90 -56.53
N VAL A 907 5.72 42.90 -57.05
CA VAL A 907 5.38 43.52 -58.33
C VAL A 907 4.50 44.75 -58.12
N LEU A 908 5.00 45.92 -58.51
CA LEU A 908 4.23 47.16 -58.62
C LEU A 908 3.55 47.25 -59.98
N LYS A 909 2.21 47.27 -59.97
CA LYS A 909 1.36 47.48 -61.14
C LYS A 909 0.78 48.88 -61.15
N ARG A 910 0.90 49.55 -62.29
CA ARG A 910 0.28 50.82 -62.63
C ARG A 910 -0.44 50.68 -63.96
N ALA A 911 -1.30 51.63 -64.31
CA ALA A 911 -1.97 51.62 -65.61
C ALA A 911 -0.99 51.71 -66.80
N ASP A 912 0.17 52.35 -66.58
CA ASP A 912 1.19 52.62 -67.59
C ASP A 912 2.38 51.66 -67.54
N SER A 913 2.55 50.88 -66.47
CA SER A 913 3.79 50.13 -66.23
C SER A 913 3.65 49.01 -65.20
N GLU A 914 4.56 48.05 -65.28
CA GLU A 914 4.75 46.98 -64.30
C GLU A 914 6.23 46.93 -63.90
N LEU A 915 6.50 46.85 -62.59
CA LEU A 915 7.85 46.82 -62.04
C LEU A 915 7.97 45.71 -61.00
N ALA A 916 8.94 44.80 -61.16
CA ALA A 916 9.26 43.78 -60.17
C ALA A 916 10.58 44.11 -59.45
N SER A 917 10.59 44.08 -58.12
CA SER A 917 11.78 44.30 -57.29
C SER A 917 11.58 43.77 -55.86
N ASP A 918 12.64 43.21 -55.29
CA ASP A 918 12.68 42.78 -53.88
C ASP A 918 13.02 43.94 -52.91
N ASN A 919 13.34 45.12 -53.45
CA ASN A 919 13.80 46.28 -52.69
C ASN A 919 13.14 47.57 -53.17
N ILE A 920 11.87 47.76 -52.79
CA ILE A 920 11.11 48.97 -53.09
C ILE A 920 11.05 49.82 -51.82
N GLN A 921 11.36 51.12 -51.92
CA GLN A 921 11.15 52.11 -50.89
C GLN A 921 10.10 53.13 -51.35
N PHE A 922 8.97 53.19 -50.65
CA PHE A 922 7.93 54.18 -50.95
C PHE A 922 8.26 55.54 -50.34
N LYS A 923 7.99 56.61 -51.10
CA LYS A 923 8.25 58.01 -50.74
C LYS A 923 7.05 58.88 -51.02
N LYS A 924 7.16 60.16 -50.66
CA LYS A 924 6.17 61.18 -50.97
C LYS A 924 6.13 61.39 -52.48
N GLY A 925 4.97 61.14 -53.08
CA GLY A 925 4.76 61.33 -54.52
C GLY A 925 5.63 60.43 -55.42
N GLY A 926 6.00 59.23 -54.98
CA GLY A 926 6.80 58.31 -55.79
C GLY A 926 7.54 57.23 -55.00
N PHE A 927 8.30 56.37 -55.67
CA PHE A 927 9.03 55.26 -55.04
C PHE A 927 10.43 55.10 -55.63
N ARG A 928 11.32 54.45 -54.87
CA ARG A 928 12.58 53.91 -55.38
C ARG A 928 12.51 52.40 -55.42
N ALA A 929 13.12 51.78 -56.43
CA ALA A 929 13.27 50.33 -56.49
C ALA A 929 14.69 49.97 -56.89
N GLY A 930 15.32 49.07 -56.15
CA GLY A 930 16.66 48.57 -56.47
C GLY A 930 16.61 47.27 -57.26
N ASN A 931 17.58 47.05 -58.14
CA ASN A 931 17.69 45.83 -58.97
C ASN A 931 16.35 45.42 -59.62
N ALA A 932 15.65 46.39 -60.20
CA ALA A 932 14.30 46.23 -60.69
C ALA A 932 14.26 45.71 -62.13
N THR A 933 13.16 45.05 -62.45
CA THR A 933 12.73 44.79 -63.83
C THR A 933 11.51 45.66 -64.12
N LEU A 934 11.62 46.57 -65.07
CA LEU A 934 10.56 47.51 -65.48
C LEU A 934 10.07 47.18 -66.88
N ASN A 935 8.75 47.22 -67.03
CA ASN A 935 8.07 47.22 -68.31
C ASN A 935 7.11 48.42 -68.36
N VAL A 936 7.28 49.32 -69.34
CA VAL A 936 6.37 50.44 -69.58
C VAL A 936 5.54 50.12 -70.82
N ASN A 937 4.23 50.23 -70.72
CA ASN A 937 3.31 49.91 -71.81
C ASN A 937 3.25 51.07 -72.83
N ALA A 938 3.08 50.74 -74.12
CA ALA A 938 2.65 51.73 -75.10
C ALA A 938 1.19 52.14 -74.85
N SER A 939 0.71 53.22 -75.48
CA SER A 939 -0.69 53.67 -75.30
C SER A 939 -1.69 52.56 -75.68
N ALA A 940 -2.92 52.66 -75.19
CA ALA A 940 -3.99 51.66 -75.39
C ALA A 940 -4.35 51.33 -76.86
N GLN A 941 -3.75 52.02 -77.84
CA GLN A 941 -3.96 51.80 -79.29
C GLN A 941 -2.88 50.91 -79.93
N ALA A 942 -1.85 50.49 -79.19
CA ALA A 942 -0.79 49.59 -79.67
C ALA A 942 -0.92 48.23 -78.97
N ASP A 943 -1.44 47.23 -79.69
CA ASP A 943 -1.64 45.85 -79.21
C ASP A 943 -0.35 45.26 -78.60
N GLY A 944 -0.26 45.23 -77.26
CA GLY A 944 0.72 44.43 -76.52
C GLY A 944 2.20 44.84 -76.63
N VAL A 945 2.52 45.97 -77.26
CA VAL A 945 3.93 46.41 -77.43
C VAL A 945 4.38 47.28 -76.26
N SER A 946 5.55 46.96 -75.69
CA SER A 946 6.18 47.75 -74.62
C SER A 946 6.92 48.95 -75.19
N LEU A 947 6.81 50.10 -74.54
CA LEU A 947 7.56 51.30 -74.87
C LEU A 947 9.04 51.19 -74.44
N LEU A 948 9.25 50.70 -73.22
CA LEU A 948 10.54 50.62 -72.55
C LEU A 948 10.54 49.35 -71.71
N ARG A 949 11.55 48.50 -71.88
CA ARG A 949 11.84 47.41 -70.95
C ARG A 949 13.23 47.63 -70.37
N ALA A 950 13.36 47.46 -69.07
CA ALA A 950 14.65 47.56 -68.41
C ALA A 950 14.80 46.45 -67.38
N LYS A 951 16.00 45.87 -67.27
CA LYS A 951 16.30 44.82 -66.30
C LYS A 951 17.64 45.07 -65.63
N GLY A 952 17.70 44.88 -64.32
CA GLY A 952 18.89 45.13 -63.51
C GLY A 952 19.16 46.62 -63.29
N VAL A 953 18.10 47.42 -63.17
CA VAL A 953 18.18 48.89 -63.02
C VAL A 953 17.68 49.33 -61.66
N ASP A 954 18.30 50.36 -61.11
CA ASP A 954 17.75 51.13 -60.01
C ASP A 954 16.81 52.19 -60.58
N ILE A 955 15.66 52.36 -59.94
CA ILE A 955 14.58 53.23 -60.38
C ILE A 955 14.30 54.26 -59.30
N ASP A 956 14.22 55.55 -59.69
CA ASP A 956 13.66 56.63 -58.87
C ASP A 956 12.49 57.25 -59.64
N PHE A 957 11.27 56.98 -59.17
CA PHE A 957 10.04 57.46 -59.80
C PHE A 957 9.44 58.61 -59.00
N SER A 958 9.12 59.72 -59.69
CA SER A 958 8.38 60.85 -59.15
C SER A 958 7.07 61.05 -59.93
N ILE A 959 5.95 60.78 -59.26
CA ILE A 959 4.58 60.94 -59.77
C ILE A 959 4.31 62.41 -60.10
N ASP A 960 4.62 63.33 -59.17
CA ASP A 960 4.33 64.76 -59.32
C ASP A 960 5.05 65.37 -60.54
N LYS A 961 6.33 64.98 -60.73
CA LYS A 961 7.13 65.43 -61.87
C LYS A 961 6.74 64.71 -63.15
N GLY A 962 6.26 63.47 -63.07
CA GLY A 962 6.05 62.60 -64.24
C GLY A 962 7.38 62.07 -64.79
N ILE A 963 8.34 61.79 -63.91
CA ILE A 963 9.71 61.42 -64.28
C ILE A 963 10.05 60.06 -63.67
N VAL A 964 10.44 59.09 -64.50
CA VAL A 964 11.09 57.85 -64.08
C VAL A 964 12.57 57.94 -64.44
N GLN A 965 13.44 57.94 -63.42
CA GLN A 965 14.88 57.83 -63.62
C GLN A 965 15.29 56.38 -63.49
N LEU A 966 16.04 55.90 -64.47
CA LEU A 966 16.65 54.58 -64.51
C LEU A 966 18.17 54.78 -64.43
N SER A 967 18.83 54.05 -63.55
CA SER A 967 20.28 53.98 -63.47
C SER A 967 20.74 52.54 -63.38
N GLN A 968 21.88 52.24 -63.98
CA GLN A 968 22.58 50.99 -63.80
C GLN A 968 22.94 50.82 -62.33
N ASN A 969 22.73 49.61 -61.80
CA ASN A 969 23.12 49.27 -60.44
C ASN A 969 24.66 49.14 -60.33
N SER A 970 25.17 48.93 -59.12
CA SER A 970 26.62 48.80 -58.86
C SER A 970 27.27 47.55 -59.46
N GLU A 971 26.47 46.55 -59.88
CA GLU A 971 26.96 45.30 -60.47
C GLU A 971 27.19 45.42 -61.99
N GLY A 972 26.75 46.53 -62.59
CA GLY A 972 26.87 46.75 -64.02
C GLY A 972 25.87 45.93 -64.85
N PHE A 973 25.90 46.11 -66.17
CA PHE A 973 25.10 45.32 -67.09
C PHE A 973 25.93 44.13 -67.55
N THR A 974 25.45 42.92 -67.30
CA THR A 974 25.98 41.69 -67.89
C THR A 974 25.43 41.52 -69.29
N SER A 975 26.25 41.02 -70.22
CA SER A 975 25.98 40.93 -71.66
C SER A 975 24.72 40.13 -72.02
N ASP A 976 24.22 39.30 -71.09
CA ASP A 976 23.24 38.26 -71.41
C ASP A 976 21.89 38.46 -70.69
N SER A 977 21.71 39.48 -69.85
CA SER A 977 20.47 39.57 -69.05
C SER A 977 20.04 40.93 -68.49
N SER A 978 20.76 42.03 -68.76
CA SER A 978 20.48 43.35 -68.17
C SER A 978 20.74 44.49 -69.16
N GLY A 979 20.02 45.60 -69.03
CA GLY A 979 20.08 46.72 -69.96
C GLY A 979 18.71 47.31 -70.26
N ILE A 980 18.63 48.14 -71.30
CA ILE A 980 17.43 48.86 -71.68
C ILE A 980 17.04 48.48 -73.12
N GLU A 981 15.83 47.97 -73.30
CA GLU A 981 15.22 47.74 -74.61
C GLU A 981 14.19 48.84 -74.90
N LEU A 982 14.20 49.30 -76.14
CA LEU A 982 13.20 50.19 -76.74
C LEU A 982 12.51 49.42 -77.86
N PRO A 983 11.51 48.57 -77.55
CA PRO A 983 10.92 47.67 -78.54
C PRO A 983 10.30 48.41 -79.72
N MET A 984 9.72 49.60 -79.50
CA MET A 984 9.16 50.42 -80.58
C MET A 984 10.21 51.03 -81.52
N ALA A 985 11.47 51.14 -81.09
CA ALA A 985 12.57 51.53 -81.97
C ALA A 985 13.29 50.31 -82.55
N ASN A 986 12.97 49.08 -82.09
CA ASN A 986 13.74 47.86 -82.34
C ASN A 986 15.22 47.95 -81.92
N TYR A 987 15.53 48.59 -80.79
CA TYR A 987 16.91 48.67 -80.28
C TYR A 987 17.03 48.25 -78.82
N TYR A 988 18.14 47.58 -78.53
CA TYR A 988 18.67 47.39 -77.19
C TYR A 988 19.83 48.36 -76.97
N THR A 989 19.99 48.84 -75.75
CA THR A 989 21.14 49.65 -75.35
C THR A 989 21.66 49.28 -73.97
N SER A 990 22.99 49.32 -73.84
CA SER A 990 23.72 49.16 -72.58
C SER A 990 23.93 50.48 -71.85
N ILE A 991 23.17 51.54 -72.18
CA ILE A 991 23.36 52.88 -71.60
C ILE A 991 22.97 52.90 -70.13
N GLY A 992 23.91 53.31 -69.28
CA GLY A 992 23.78 53.18 -67.82
C GLY A 992 22.82 54.17 -67.16
N SER A 993 22.24 55.14 -67.89
CA SER A 993 21.22 56.03 -67.35
C SER A 993 20.19 56.43 -68.40
N ALA A 994 18.91 56.39 -68.00
CA ALA A 994 17.79 56.85 -68.80
C ALA A 994 16.79 57.64 -67.94
N THR A 995 16.11 58.60 -68.55
CA THR A 995 15.02 59.35 -67.95
C THR A 995 13.81 59.23 -68.86
N TRP A 996 12.75 58.59 -68.37
CA TRP A 996 11.45 58.57 -69.03
C TRP A 996 10.59 59.70 -68.47
N ASP A 997 10.32 60.70 -69.32
CA ASP A 997 9.37 61.78 -69.04
C ASP A 997 8.00 61.39 -69.59
N THR A 998 7.08 61.07 -68.68
CA THR A 998 5.73 60.61 -69.02
C THR A 998 4.87 61.72 -69.61
N LYS A 999 5.15 62.99 -69.27
CA LYS A 999 4.38 64.15 -69.75
C LYS A 999 4.85 64.61 -71.13
N ALA A 1000 6.17 64.69 -71.32
CA ALA A 1000 6.77 65.04 -72.60
C ALA A 1000 6.84 63.86 -73.59
N ARG A 1001 6.46 62.65 -73.14
CA ARG A 1001 6.50 61.40 -73.93
C ARG A 1001 7.85 61.22 -74.62
N LYS A 1002 8.92 61.33 -73.83
CA LYS A 1002 10.30 61.33 -74.31
C LYS A 1002 11.21 60.54 -73.36
N ILE A 1003 12.04 59.65 -73.92
CA ILE A 1003 13.09 58.94 -73.20
C ILE A 1003 14.42 59.61 -73.54
N THR A 1004 15.14 60.10 -72.52
CA THR A 1004 16.48 60.68 -72.68
C THR A 1004 17.50 59.79 -71.99
N MET A 1005 18.53 59.38 -72.70
CA MET A 1005 19.55 58.45 -72.23
C MET A 1005 20.92 59.10 -72.30
N LYS A 1006 21.76 58.85 -71.30
CA LYS A 1006 23.10 59.44 -71.21
C LYS A 1006 24.09 58.45 -70.60
N SER A 1007 25.26 58.32 -71.22
CA SER A 1007 26.40 57.60 -70.65
C SER A 1007 27.18 58.49 -69.69
N SER A 1008 27.70 57.90 -68.61
CA SER A 1008 28.56 58.56 -67.62
C SER A 1008 30.06 58.47 -67.95
N GLY A 1009 30.42 57.84 -69.08
CA GLY A 1009 31.81 57.64 -69.52
C GLY A 1009 31.90 57.25 -70.99
N GLU A 1010 32.45 56.06 -71.28
CA GLU A 1010 32.61 55.54 -72.64
C GLU A 1010 31.27 55.43 -73.40
N PRO A 1011 31.28 55.56 -74.75
CA PRO A 1011 30.10 55.32 -75.57
C PRO A 1011 29.45 53.95 -75.31
N ALA A 1012 28.15 53.95 -75.00
CA ALA A 1012 27.36 52.74 -74.75
C ALA A 1012 26.93 52.08 -76.05
N SER A 1013 26.69 50.77 -76.02
CA SER A 1013 26.23 50.01 -77.18
C SER A 1013 24.75 50.30 -77.49
N PHE A 1014 24.44 50.41 -78.78
CA PHE A 1014 23.11 50.42 -79.38
C PHE A 1014 23.06 49.32 -80.43
N ARG A 1015 22.31 48.26 -80.14
CA ARG A 1015 22.21 47.06 -80.99
C ARG A 1015 20.78 46.91 -81.50
N SER A 1016 20.64 46.68 -82.79
CA SER A 1016 19.35 46.39 -83.40
C SER A 1016 18.79 45.06 -82.90
N LEU A 1017 17.47 45.03 -82.67
CA LEU A 1017 16.70 43.84 -82.33
C LEU A 1017 16.11 43.17 -83.58
N MET A 1018 16.28 43.76 -84.77
CA MET A 1018 15.72 43.22 -86.00
C MET A 1018 16.64 42.13 -86.59
N PRO A 1019 16.14 40.91 -86.84
CA PRO A 1019 16.94 39.83 -87.42
C PRO A 1019 17.56 40.20 -88.78
N GLU A 1020 16.82 40.93 -89.61
CA GLU A 1020 17.25 41.39 -90.95
C GLU A 1020 18.40 42.40 -90.95
N GLN A 1021 18.67 43.07 -89.81
CA GLN A 1021 19.84 43.94 -89.67
C GLN A 1021 21.10 43.17 -89.23
N GLU A 1022 21.01 41.84 -89.09
CA GLU A 1022 22.14 40.92 -88.84
C GLU A 1022 22.99 41.32 -87.62
N GLY A 1023 22.33 41.82 -86.56
CA GLY A 1023 22.99 42.25 -85.33
C GLY A 1023 23.78 43.54 -85.48
N LEU A 1024 23.32 44.46 -86.34
CA LEU A 1024 23.88 45.81 -86.47
C LEU A 1024 24.01 46.49 -85.10
N GLU A 1025 25.22 46.96 -84.79
CA GLU A 1025 25.56 47.55 -83.52
C GLU A 1025 26.48 48.76 -83.73
N PHE A 1026 26.21 49.83 -82.99
CA PHE A 1026 27.08 51.01 -82.93
C PHE A 1026 27.12 51.54 -81.50
N ARG A 1027 28.04 52.46 -81.23
CA ARG A 1027 28.20 53.04 -79.90
C ARG A 1027 27.83 54.51 -79.86
N GLY A 1028 27.28 55.02 -78.76
CA GLY A 1028 26.91 56.42 -78.60
C GLY A 1028 26.94 56.89 -77.14
N THR A 1029 27.16 58.18 -76.90
CA THR A 1029 27.25 58.75 -75.55
C THR A 1029 25.91 59.22 -75.00
N SER A 1030 24.92 59.46 -75.86
CA SER A 1030 23.58 59.87 -75.46
C SER A 1030 22.54 59.51 -76.52
N ALA A 1031 21.30 59.30 -76.13
CA ALA A 1031 20.21 59.10 -77.06
C ALA A 1031 18.93 59.77 -76.58
N VAL A 1032 18.11 60.22 -77.53
CA VAL A 1032 16.78 60.77 -77.28
C VAL A 1032 15.79 59.99 -78.12
N TYR A 1033 14.84 59.32 -77.50
CA TYR A 1033 13.71 58.69 -78.16
C TYR A 1033 12.44 59.49 -77.92
N SER A 1034 11.81 59.95 -79.00
CA SER A 1034 10.50 60.61 -78.98
C SER A 1034 9.42 59.60 -79.32
N VAL A 1035 8.50 59.37 -78.39
CA VAL A 1035 7.45 58.37 -78.57
C VAL A 1035 6.44 58.80 -79.63
N ASP A 1036 6.15 60.09 -79.70
CA ASP A 1036 5.17 60.64 -80.65
C ASP A 1036 5.70 60.63 -82.09
N LYS A 1037 7.00 60.91 -82.27
CA LYS A 1037 7.65 60.81 -83.59
C LYS A 1037 8.04 59.39 -83.96
N LYS A 1038 8.07 58.47 -82.98
CA LYS A 1038 8.65 57.12 -83.10
C LYS A 1038 10.08 57.17 -83.64
N GLU A 1039 10.89 58.10 -83.17
CA GLU A 1039 12.23 58.34 -83.69
C GLU A 1039 13.24 58.38 -82.53
N MET A 1040 14.37 57.67 -82.68
CA MET A 1040 15.50 57.71 -81.74
C MET A 1040 16.69 58.41 -82.38
N THR A 1041 17.13 59.52 -81.81
CA THR A 1041 18.38 60.20 -82.18
C THR A 1041 19.47 59.83 -81.19
N VAL A 1042 20.50 59.12 -81.64
CA VAL A 1042 21.73 58.81 -80.90
C VAL A 1042 22.82 59.80 -81.28
N ALA A 1043 23.51 60.37 -80.30
CA ALA A 1043 24.59 61.34 -80.49
C ALA A 1043 25.89 60.89 -79.81
N GLY A 1044 27.02 61.41 -80.29
CA GLY A 1044 28.35 60.99 -79.87
C GLY A 1044 28.73 59.62 -80.43
N VAL A 1045 28.25 59.31 -81.64
CA VAL A 1045 28.56 58.07 -82.35
C VAL A 1045 29.91 58.22 -83.07
N PRO A 1046 30.96 57.47 -82.68
CA PRO A 1046 32.27 57.59 -83.32
C PRO A 1046 32.27 57.01 -84.72
N PHE A 1047 31.60 55.88 -84.93
CA PHE A 1047 31.32 55.27 -86.21
C PHE A 1047 30.22 54.20 -86.07
N VAL A 1048 29.60 53.83 -87.19
CA VAL A 1048 28.78 52.63 -87.37
C VAL A 1048 29.57 51.69 -88.27
N ASN A 1049 29.77 50.44 -87.87
CA ASN A 1049 30.48 49.46 -88.71
C ASN A 1049 29.47 48.69 -89.56
N SER A 1050 29.66 48.69 -90.88
CA SER A 1050 28.90 47.83 -91.79
C SER A 1050 29.79 47.39 -92.96
N THR A 1051 29.71 46.12 -93.36
CA THR A 1051 30.59 45.49 -94.38
C THR A 1051 32.10 45.63 -94.10
N GLY A 1052 32.48 45.80 -92.83
CA GLY A 1052 33.87 46.07 -92.43
C GLY A 1052 34.32 47.53 -92.59
N LEU A 1053 33.45 48.42 -93.07
CA LEU A 1053 33.73 49.86 -93.19
C LEU A 1053 33.29 50.59 -91.91
N ASN A 1054 34.09 51.54 -91.42
CA ASN A 1054 33.69 52.43 -90.31
C ASN A 1054 33.07 53.70 -90.88
N ILE A 1055 31.74 53.81 -90.84
CA ILE A 1055 30.98 54.98 -91.30
C ILE A 1055 30.85 55.95 -90.13
N VAL A 1056 31.56 57.06 -90.19
CA VAL A 1056 31.54 58.17 -89.24
C VAL A 1056 30.43 59.16 -89.65
N PRO A 1057 29.31 59.25 -88.91
CA PRO A 1057 28.21 60.14 -89.28
C PRO A 1057 28.55 61.62 -89.11
N ASP A 1058 27.95 62.49 -89.93
CA ASP A 1058 28.09 63.95 -89.76
C ASP A 1058 27.59 64.37 -88.38
N LYS A 1059 28.37 65.20 -87.69
CA LYS A 1059 28.15 65.64 -86.30
C LYS A 1059 28.04 64.49 -85.26
N GLY A 1060 28.42 63.26 -85.61
CA GLY A 1060 28.37 62.12 -84.71
C GLY A 1060 26.95 61.69 -84.34
N GLN A 1061 25.96 61.90 -85.23
CA GLN A 1061 24.54 61.61 -84.97
C GLN A 1061 23.99 60.48 -85.84
N VAL A 1062 23.26 59.55 -85.22
CA VAL A 1062 22.52 58.48 -85.89
C VAL A 1062 21.05 58.65 -85.54
N VAL A 1063 20.19 58.68 -86.56
CA VAL A 1063 18.72 58.71 -86.36
C VAL A 1063 18.18 57.34 -86.74
N VAL A 1064 17.38 56.76 -85.86
CA VAL A 1064 16.65 55.51 -86.06
C VAL A 1064 15.17 55.85 -86.19
N ASP A 1065 14.54 55.42 -87.28
CA ASP A 1065 13.11 55.63 -87.52
C ASP A 1065 12.23 54.63 -86.74
N GLY A 1066 10.91 54.79 -86.86
CA GLY A 1066 9.93 53.98 -86.13
C GLY A 1066 9.85 52.52 -86.59
N ASN A 1067 10.57 52.17 -87.65
CA ASN A 1067 10.72 50.80 -88.13
C ASN A 1067 12.10 50.23 -87.78
N GLY A 1068 12.94 50.94 -87.01
CA GLY A 1068 14.28 50.49 -86.63
C GLY A 1068 15.35 50.69 -87.70
N HIS A 1069 15.05 51.37 -88.81
CA HIS A 1069 16.03 51.64 -89.86
C HIS A 1069 16.85 52.88 -89.52
N LEU A 1070 18.15 52.84 -89.87
CA LEU A 1070 18.99 54.02 -89.79
C LEU A 1070 18.61 54.99 -90.90
N ALA A 1071 18.37 56.25 -90.56
CA ALA A 1071 18.24 57.32 -91.54
C ALA A 1071 19.50 57.40 -92.40
N GLU A 1072 19.34 57.76 -93.66
CA GLU A 1072 20.46 57.92 -94.58
C GLU A 1072 21.47 58.93 -94.03
N PHE A 1073 22.73 58.51 -93.93
CA PHE A 1073 23.81 59.38 -93.52
C PHE A 1073 24.17 60.32 -94.67
N LYS A 1074 23.99 61.61 -94.47
CA LYS A 1074 24.44 62.65 -95.41
C LYS A 1074 25.75 63.25 -94.93
N LYS A 1075 26.68 63.48 -95.85
CA LYS A 1075 28.03 64.04 -95.57
C LYS A 1075 28.86 63.25 -94.55
N ALA A 1076 28.65 61.94 -94.46
CA ALA A 1076 29.45 61.07 -93.60
C ALA A 1076 30.91 60.93 -94.08
N ARG A 1077 31.76 60.38 -93.24
CA ARG A 1077 33.13 60.00 -93.58
C ARG A 1077 33.27 58.49 -93.43
N ILE A 1078 33.93 57.83 -94.37
CA ILE A 1078 34.20 56.39 -94.26
C ILE A 1078 35.68 56.22 -94.01
N VAL A 1079 36.01 55.42 -92.99
CA VAL A 1079 37.39 55.05 -92.68
C VAL A 1079 37.52 53.54 -92.83
N VAL A 1080 38.48 53.11 -93.63
CA VAL A 1080 38.84 51.69 -93.79
C VAL A 1080 40.28 51.54 -93.35
N ASP A 1081 40.54 50.59 -92.45
CA ASP A 1081 41.89 50.24 -92.03
C ASP A 1081 42.15 48.78 -92.41
N THR A 1082 43.00 48.60 -93.41
CA THR A 1082 43.33 47.29 -93.96
C THR A 1082 44.84 47.20 -94.11
N MET A 1083 45.45 46.26 -93.37
CA MET A 1083 46.88 45.90 -93.48
C MET A 1083 47.85 47.09 -93.54
N GLY A 1084 47.63 48.12 -92.72
CA GLY A 1084 48.54 49.27 -92.57
C GLY A 1084 48.31 50.44 -93.53
N ILE A 1085 47.26 50.40 -94.37
CA ILE A 1085 46.86 51.51 -95.24
C ILE A 1085 45.47 52.01 -94.82
N SER A 1086 45.40 53.27 -94.40
CA SER A 1086 44.16 53.94 -94.02
C SER A 1086 43.53 54.63 -95.23
N HIS A 1087 42.41 54.10 -95.71
CA HIS A 1087 41.60 54.72 -96.76
C HIS A 1087 40.56 55.64 -96.11
N ARG A 1088 40.45 56.88 -96.62
CA ARG A 1088 39.51 57.88 -96.11
C ARG A 1088 38.61 58.35 -97.25
N MET A 1089 37.31 58.22 -97.05
CA MET A 1089 36.28 58.80 -97.92
C MET A 1089 35.53 59.87 -97.15
N TYR A 1090 35.08 60.91 -97.82
CA TYR A 1090 34.35 62.02 -97.23
C TYR A 1090 33.18 62.46 -98.10
N ASN A 1091 32.30 63.30 -97.54
CA ASN A 1091 31.05 63.72 -98.17
C ASN A 1091 30.19 62.53 -98.66
N ALA A 1092 30.12 61.49 -97.84
CA ALA A 1092 29.46 60.24 -98.15
C ALA A 1092 27.95 60.32 -97.87
N ASP A 1093 27.15 59.92 -98.85
CA ASP A 1093 25.72 59.70 -98.74
C ASP A 1093 25.50 58.19 -98.68
N ILE A 1094 25.29 57.65 -97.47
CA ILE A 1094 25.28 56.20 -97.19
C ILE A 1094 24.01 55.79 -96.48
N LYS A 1095 23.36 54.76 -97.01
CA LYS A 1095 22.24 54.08 -96.38
C LYS A 1095 22.69 52.68 -95.95
N ILE A 1096 22.61 52.42 -94.65
CA ILE A 1096 22.97 51.11 -94.07
C ILE A 1096 21.71 50.25 -93.98
N HIS A 1097 21.73 49.07 -94.59
CA HIS A 1097 20.64 48.10 -94.52
C HIS A 1097 20.83 47.12 -93.36
N SER A 1098 22.05 46.62 -93.16
CA SER A 1098 22.40 45.66 -92.11
C SER A 1098 23.87 45.78 -91.71
N LYS A 1099 24.33 44.96 -90.76
CA LYS A 1099 25.76 44.81 -90.43
C LYS A 1099 26.63 44.45 -91.66
N ASN A 1100 26.07 43.76 -92.65
CA ASN A 1100 26.80 43.28 -93.83
C ASN A 1100 26.25 43.83 -95.15
N SER A 1101 25.44 44.89 -95.12
CA SER A 1101 24.88 45.49 -96.33
C SER A 1101 24.70 47.02 -96.18
N LEU A 1102 25.22 47.76 -97.15
CA LEU A 1102 25.06 49.20 -97.29
C LEU A 1102 25.04 49.60 -98.77
N GLU A 1103 24.40 50.72 -99.09
CA GLU A 1103 24.41 51.35 -100.41
C GLU A 1103 24.74 52.84 -100.27
N GLY A 1104 25.31 53.44 -101.31
CA GLY A 1104 25.55 54.88 -101.34
C GLY A 1104 26.71 55.32 -102.20
N SER A 1105 27.15 56.57 -102.03
CA SER A 1105 28.28 57.17 -102.75
C SER A 1105 29.15 57.99 -101.81
N ALA A 1106 30.46 58.04 -102.05
CA ALA A 1106 31.41 58.76 -101.21
C ALA A 1106 32.59 59.25 -102.04
N ILE A 1107 33.15 60.41 -101.70
CA ILE A 1107 34.35 60.90 -102.36
C ILE A 1107 35.57 60.24 -101.70
N TYR A 1108 36.21 59.33 -102.41
CA TYR A 1108 37.47 58.71 -102.05
C TYR A 1108 38.65 59.64 -102.37
N GLN A 1109 39.45 59.95 -101.36
CA GLN A 1109 40.67 60.74 -101.53
C GLN A 1109 41.84 59.80 -101.82
N TYR A 1110 42.18 59.65 -103.10
CA TYR A 1110 43.34 58.87 -103.53
C TYR A 1110 44.63 59.68 -103.30
N ILE A 1111 45.55 59.13 -102.50
CA ILE A 1111 46.86 59.72 -102.24
C ILE A 1111 47.88 59.01 -103.13
N THR A 1112 48.53 59.75 -104.04
CA THR A 1112 49.58 59.20 -104.90
C THR A 1112 50.88 58.99 -104.11
N ALA A 1113 51.83 58.23 -104.68
CA ALA A 1113 53.17 58.06 -104.10
C ALA A 1113 53.92 59.38 -103.88
N GLY A 1114 53.52 60.47 -104.56
CA GLY A 1114 54.05 61.84 -104.38
C GLY A 1114 53.36 62.66 -103.27
N LYS A 1115 52.37 62.10 -102.56
CA LYS A 1115 51.49 62.76 -101.57
C LYS A 1115 50.47 63.75 -102.17
N ASP A 1116 50.23 63.73 -103.48
CA ASP A 1116 49.14 64.49 -104.10
C ASP A 1116 47.79 63.79 -103.86
N THR A 1117 46.73 64.57 -103.61
CA THR A 1117 45.37 64.07 -103.34
C THR A 1117 44.44 64.32 -104.52
N PHE A 1118 43.77 63.27 -105.00
CA PHE A 1118 42.70 63.35 -106.02
C PHE A 1118 41.39 62.80 -105.48
N ASP A 1119 40.29 63.49 -105.80
CA ASP A 1119 38.95 63.11 -105.39
C ASP A 1119 38.29 62.22 -106.44
N ILE A 1120 37.90 61.01 -106.03
CA ILE A 1120 37.19 60.03 -106.85
C ILE A 1120 35.83 59.81 -106.20
N LYS A 1121 34.75 60.21 -106.89
CA LYS A 1121 33.38 60.02 -106.40
C LYS A 1121 32.88 58.60 -106.63
#